data_AF-A0A1Q8ZFT2-F1
#
_entry.id   AF-A0A1Q8ZFT2-F1
#
_cell.length_a   1.000
_cell.length_b   1.000
_cell.length_c   1.000
_cell.angle_alpha   90.00
_cell.angle_beta   90.00
_cell.angle_gamma   90.00
#
_symmetry.space_group_name_H-M   'P 1'
#
loop_
_entity.id
_entity.type
_entity.pdbx_description
1 polymer ?
#
loop_
_entity_poly.entity_id
_entity_poly.type
_entity_poly.pdbx_seq_one_letter_code
_entity_poly.pdbx_strand_id
1 'polypeptide(L)'
;MATIEEIIQRAANPFDPVTFKTGNFWQEENQAATATVASIHQGVIDAITQFLLQVAQDHRTRTILLAGDPGTGKSYVLKRLKQQLNDKAFFVYLPPFIDNDHLWRHTLRQTVDSLMQKPEGQQESQLLLWLKSLSVFENPGLFQKLLGQRTAFINSLKQAYPTGIYQAKEFFGVLYNLTVADRYFSACNWLRGDDLDEEELRDLALKQSVDSEAAAQGLLANLGKISTSTYPIVLCFDQIESKLLPDGSADIQPVFNINTTFHNEGFKNFLILISLVTNTWKQNGHRIQQSDRDRVEKAIVLKPITLDQAAALWESRLLPLHQQAEPRPESTLYPLNRSILEQKYAGGKTTPRLALTLGEELFRSHKLLGQALFTSPVGPADLPPQNTPPAAATAPPVSTPSRSRLTTGQTPSASRRAKTQTERATGLPPVDEIAAFKLLWEQELRKTEQKVVRIAQFSSPELISMLSRTLAAFQVKEIRPKLLSSKIYASYSCSYRDKKRQQKVGLVWAETSNMKSFFHMMDDCRKETEKGVCQALYLIRAEKTGKAPNQGHKLYQKLFVDTPRNQHIQPDLESVHHLATYDRLVNAVHAEELVVAGQTLTIGDLEALIRQSGVMQGCCLLQDLGIIPAVSVSTAKTLDREKAFLLNFVKTHHLIARKVVVQNLFSLFPKLKDDQIQTLIQDLCQEHQIDILDETAPLEEQIICLVPVKPSG
;
A
#
# COMPACT_ATOMS: atom_id res chain seq x y z
N MET A 1 0.36 6.91 -40.09
CA MET A 1 0.98 7.33 -38.81
C MET A 1 -0.07 8.10 -38.05
N ALA A 2 -0.18 7.87 -36.75
CA ALA A 2 -1.30 8.39 -35.97
C ALA A 2 -1.06 9.85 -35.56
N THR A 3 -2.11 10.66 -35.62
CA THR A 3 -2.09 12.03 -35.08
C THR A 3 -2.06 12.02 -33.56
N ILE A 4 -1.66 13.13 -32.93
CA ILE A 4 -1.64 13.22 -31.46
C ILE A 4 -3.06 13.10 -30.88
N GLU A 5 -4.09 13.60 -31.58
CA GLU A 5 -5.49 13.45 -31.21
C GLU A 5 -5.92 11.98 -31.18
N GLU A 6 -5.58 11.22 -32.23
CA GLU A 6 -5.87 9.78 -32.30
C GLU A 6 -5.19 9.00 -31.15
N ILE A 7 -3.93 9.33 -30.85
CA ILE A 7 -3.18 8.71 -29.75
C ILE A 7 -3.80 9.06 -28.41
N ILE A 8 -4.12 10.33 -28.17
CA ILE A 8 -4.79 10.77 -26.94
C ILE A 8 -6.09 10.01 -26.77
N GLN A 9 -6.93 9.92 -27.80
CA GLN A 9 -8.21 9.21 -27.71
C GLN A 9 -8.05 7.73 -27.38
N ARG A 10 -7.04 7.07 -27.97
CA ARG A 10 -6.74 5.65 -27.77
C ARG A 10 -6.06 5.35 -26.42
N ALA A 11 -5.32 6.29 -25.85
CA ALA A 11 -4.50 6.07 -24.65
C ALA A 11 -5.30 6.07 -23.34
N ALA A 12 -4.82 5.35 -22.33
CA ALA A 12 -5.25 5.56 -20.94
C ALA A 12 -4.85 6.97 -20.48
N ASN A 13 -5.52 7.50 -19.46
CA ASN A 13 -5.14 8.81 -18.91
C ASN A 13 -3.73 8.71 -18.27
N PRO A 14 -2.72 9.45 -18.77
CA PRO A 14 -1.36 9.36 -18.24
C PRO A 14 -1.24 9.93 -16.81
N PHE A 15 -2.27 10.63 -16.36
CA PHE A 15 -2.43 11.18 -15.02
C PHE A 15 -3.42 10.37 -14.18
N ASP A 16 -3.67 9.10 -14.46
CA ASP A 16 -4.54 8.30 -13.60
C ASP A 16 -3.91 8.17 -12.19
N PRO A 17 -4.61 8.55 -11.09
CA PRO A 17 -4.13 8.47 -9.71
C PRO A 17 -3.61 7.10 -9.33
N VAL A 18 -4.18 6.05 -9.90
CA VAL A 18 -3.80 4.68 -9.68
C VAL A 18 -2.43 4.38 -10.30
N THR A 19 -2.11 5.02 -11.44
CA THR A 19 -0.82 4.87 -12.14
C THR A 19 0.30 5.76 -11.62
N PHE A 20 0.00 6.82 -10.85
CA PHE A 20 1.02 7.73 -10.28
C PHE A 20 1.16 7.70 -8.77
N LYS A 21 0.32 6.96 -8.04
CA LYS A 21 0.46 6.79 -6.59
C LYS A 21 1.85 6.23 -6.29
N THR A 22 2.69 7.08 -5.68
CA THR A 22 3.99 6.66 -5.15
C THR A 22 3.76 6.17 -3.73
N GLY A 23 4.18 4.94 -3.45
CA GLY A 23 3.99 4.29 -2.16
C GLY A 23 5.26 3.55 -1.77
N ASN A 24 5.13 2.28 -1.38
CA ASN A 24 6.30 1.45 -1.16
C ASN A 24 7.10 1.33 -2.47
N PHE A 25 8.30 1.94 -2.49
CA PHE A 25 9.18 2.02 -3.67
C PHE A 25 9.75 0.66 -4.14
N TRP A 26 9.48 -0.43 -3.41
CA TRP A 26 9.74 -1.81 -3.86
C TRP A 26 8.56 -2.44 -4.61
N GLN A 27 7.35 -1.91 -4.45
CA GLN A 27 6.12 -2.49 -5.02
C GLN A 27 5.69 -1.84 -6.35
N GLU A 28 6.44 -0.83 -6.78
CA GLU A 28 6.21 -0.14 -8.04
C GLU A 28 6.94 -0.89 -9.16
N GLU A 29 6.40 -2.04 -9.60
CA GLU A 29 6.90 -2.75 -10.77
C GLU A 29 6.78 -1.85 -12.01
N ASN A 30 7.89 -1.70 -12.75
CA ASN A 30 7.94 -1.21 -14.12
C ASN A 30 7.08 0.02 -14.46
N GLN A 31 7.13 1.08 -13.65
CA GLN A 31 6.84 2.45 -14.13
C GLN A 31 8.01 2.98 -14.99
N ALA A 32 8.53 2.13 -15.89
CA ALA A 32 9.64 2.43 -16.80
C ALA A 32 9.34 3.60 -17.75
N ALA A 33 8.11 4.14 -17.75
CA ALA A 33 7.68 5.19 -18.66
C ALA A 33 7.60 6.61 -18.07
N THR A 34 7.80 6.81 -16.75
CA THR A 34 7.71 8.18 -16.19
C THR A 34 9.05 8.65 -15.62
N ALA A 35 9.71 9.52 -16.38
CA ALA A 35 10.96 10.13 -16.01
C ALA A 35 10.80 10.91 -14.69
N THR A 36 11.78 10.76 -13.79
CA THR A 36 11.86 11.57 -12.58
C THR A 36 12.21 13.02 -12.95
N VAL A 37 11.51 13.98 -12.34
CA VAL A 37 11.79 15.41 -12.52
C VAL A 37 12.87 15.79 -11.50
N ALA A 38 14.13 15.81 -11.95
CA ALA A 38 15.29 15.99 -11.08
C ALA A 38 15.21 17.26 -10.21
N SER A 39 14.61 18.34 -10.73
CA SER A 39 14.50 19.62 -10.02
C SER A 39 13.62 19.56 -8.77
N ILE A 40 12.69 18.62 -8.65
CA ILE A 40 11.75 18.53 -7.51
C ILE A 40 12.47 18.01 -6.27
N HIS A 41 12.56 18.83 -5.22
CA HIS A 41 13.20 18.49 -3.94
C HIS A 41 14.70 18.16 -4.03
N GLN A 42 15.42 18.60 -5.07
CA GLN A 42 16.85 18.26 -5.22
C GLN A 42 17.69 18.62 -3.98
N GLY A 43 17.50 19.79 -3.39
CA GLY A 43 18.22 20.18 -2.17
C GLY A 43 17.94 19.28 -0.95
N VAL A 44 16.78 18.61 -0.91
CA VAL A 44 16.47 17.61 0.14
C VAL A 44 17.23 16.31 -0.12
N ILE A 45 17.28 15.87 -1.38
CA ILE A 45 18.05 14.71 -1.81
C ILE A 45 19.54 14.91 -1.50
N ASP A 46 20.07 16.09 -1.82
CA ASP A 46 21.47 16.43 -1.54
C ASP A 46 21.77 16.39 -0.05
N ALA A 47 20.89 16.98 0.79
CA ALA A 47 21.05 16.97 2.23
C ALA A 47 21.05 15.54 2.82
N ILE A 48 20.11 14.69 2.40
CA ILE A 48 20.03 13.30 2.88
C ILE A 48 21.24 12.49 2.39
N THR A 49 21.71 12.73 1.16
CA THR A 49 22.92 12.10 0.62
C THR A 49 24.15 12.44 1.46
N GLN A 50 24.30 13.69 1.90
CA GLN A 50 25.40 14.08 2.78
C GLN A 50 25.37 13.34 4.13
N PHE A 51 24.19 13.18 4.73
CA PHE A 51 24.05 12.40 5.96
C PHE A 51 24.40 10.92 5.74
N LEU A 52 23.99 10.33 4.61
CA LEU A 52 24.36 8.95 4.28
C LEU A 52 25.87 8.77 4.16
N LEU A 53 26.57 9.72 3.52
CA LEU A 53 28.04 9.70 3.42
C LEU A 53 28.70 9.77 4.80
N GLN A 54 28.15 10.56 5.72
CA GLN A 54 28.65 10.61 7.10
C GLN A 54 28.44 9.28 7.83
N VAL A 55 27.29 8.63 7.66
CA VAL A 55 27.03 7.29 8.23
C VAL A 55 28.02 6.27 7.65
N ALA A 56 28.25 6.29 6.34
CA ALA A 56 29.22 5.39 5.71
C ALA A 56 30.65 5.60 6.22
N GLN A 57 31.00 6.84 6.62
CA GLN A 57 32.34 7.19 7.08
C GLN A 57 32.62 6.78 8.54
N ASP A 58 31.68 7.02 9.45
CA ASP A 58 31.91 6.78 10.89
C ASP A 58 31.05 5.67 11.51
N HIS A 59 30.18 5.06 10.70
CA HIS A 59 29.24 3.99 11.06
C HIS A 59 28.28 4.34 12.19
N ARG A 60 28.13 5.62 12.53
CA ARG A 60 27.18 6.08 13.54
C ARG A 60 25.80 6.18 12.94
N THR A 61 24.83 5.59 13.62
CA THR A 61 23.43 5.72 13.25
C THR A 61 23.00 7.18 13.31
N ARG A 62 22.26 7.64 12.31
CA ARG A 62 21.70 8.99 12.23
C ARG A 62 20.25 8.95 11.79
N THR A 63 19.48 9.94 12.21
CA THR A 63 18.05 10.05 11.97
C THR A 63 17.67 11.41 11.39
N ILE A 64 16.89 11.36 10.33
CA ILE A 64 16.31 12.54 9.68
C ILE A 64 14.79 12.44 9.77
N LEU A 65 14.17 13.50 10.26
CA LEU A 65 12.73 13.68 10.22
C LEU A 65 12.34 14.39 8.92
N LEU A 66 11.58 13.73 8.07
CA LEU A 66 11.06 14.26 6.81
C LEU A 66 9.58 14.65 6.98
N ALA A 67 9.33 15.92 7.27
CA ALA A 67 7.98 16.45 7.40
C ALA A 67 7.48 16.99 6.06
N GLY A 68 6.21 16.76 5.72
CA GLY A 68 5.61 17.37 4.52
C GLY A 68 4.11 17.18 4.45
N ASP A 69 3.39 18.21 3.98
CA ASP A 69 1.94 18.15 3.84
C ASP A 69 1.52 17.03 2.87
N PRO A 70 0.28 16.51 2.97
CA PRO A 70 -0.21 15.48 2.05
C PRO A 70 0.02 15.87 0.58
N GLY A 71 0.56 14.95 -0.20
CA GLY A 71 0.81 15.17 -1.63
C GLY A 71 2.03 16.02 -1.99
N THR A 72 2.82 16.51 -1.02
CA THR A 72 4.07 17.26 -1.26
C THR A 72 5.21 16.43 -1.85
N GLY A 73 5.10 15.09 -1.85
CA GLY A 73 6.07 14.19 -2.49
C GLY A 73 7.04 13.50 -1.54
N LYS A 74 6.62 13.14 -0.31
CA LYS A 74 7.44 12.37 0.64
C LYS A 74 7.88 11.02 0.05
N SER A 75 6.94 10.18 -0.37
CA SER A 75 7.24 8.89 -1.00
C SER A 75 7.96 9.05 -2.35
N TYR A 76 7.73 10.16 -3.06
CA TYR A 76 8.52 10.53 -4.25
C TYR A 76 10.01 10.77 -3.92
N VAL A 77 10.31 11.48 -2.83
CA VAL A 77 11.67 11.68 -2.32
C VAL A 77 12.30 10.33 -1.94
N LEU A 78 11.57 9.47 -1.22
CA LEU A 78 12.07 8.13 -0.85
C LEU A 78 12.41 7.28 -2.08
N LYS A 79 11.53 7.25 -3.09
CA LYS A 79 11.77 6.57 -4.38
C LYS A 79 13.02 7.12 -5.06
N ARG A 80 13.17 8.45 -5.13
CA ARG A 80 14.33 9.09 -5.74
C ARG A 80 15.63 8.77 -5.02
N LEU A 81 15.64 8.79 -3.68
CA LEU A 81 16.80 8.39 -2.89
C LEU A 81 17.21 6.95 -3.19
N LYS A 82 16.26 6.02 -3.18
CA LYS A 82 16.51 4.62 -3.51
C LYS A 82 17.08 4.46 -4.92
N GLN A 83 16.55 5.17 -5.92
CA GLN A 83 17.07 5.10 -7.29
C GLN A 83 18.49 5.68 -7.40
N GLN A 84 18.78 6.80 -6.75
CA GLN A 84 20.07 7.50 -6.90
C GLN A 84 21.20 6.93 -6.03
N LEU A 85 20.88 6.20 -4.96
CA LEU A 85 21.85 5.75 -3.95
C LEU A 85 21.85 4.23 -3.78
N ASN A 86 21.22 3.50 -4.69
CA ASN A 86 21.08 2.03 -4.66
C ASN A 86 22.44 1.30 -4.67
N ASP A 87 23.47 1.94 -5.21
CA ASP A 87 24.86 1.48 -5.26
C ASP A 87 25.67 1.84 -4.01
N LYS A 88 25.09 2.62 -3.09
CA LYS A 88 25.76 3.19 -1.90
C LYS A 88 25.10 2.81 -0.58
N ALA A 89 23.92 2.20 -0.63
CA ALA A 89 23.15 1.81 0.55
C ALA A 89 22.13 0.72 0.23
N PHE A 90 21.74 -0.04 1.27
CA PHE A 90 20.62 -0.95 1.21
C PHE A 90 19.35 -0.25 1.72
N PHE A 91 18.29 -0.23 0.91
CA PHE A 91 17.07 0.50 1.22
C PHE A 91 15.99 -0.42 1.80
N VAL A 92 15.40 0.03 2.90
CA VAL A 92 14.31 -0.64 3.61
C VAL A 92 13.11 0.29 3.66
N TYR A 93 11.95 -0.20 3.20
CA TYR A 93 10.69 0.50 3.34
C TYR A 93 9.91 -0.09 4.51
N LEU A 94 9.52 0.76 5.47
CA LEU A 94 8.70 0.41 6.61
C LEU A 94 7.33 1.05 6.42
N PRO A 95 6.29 0.26 6.09
CA PRO A 95 4.92 0.76 6.00
C PRO A 95 4.39 1.16 7.39
N PRO A 96 3.24 1.85 7.44
CA PRO A 96 2.57 2.11 8.70
C PRO A 96 2.21 0.81 9.44
N PHE A 97 2.47 0.75 10.75
CA PHE A 97 2.22 -0.42 11.57
C PHE A 97 0.88 -0.34 12.30
N ILE A 98 0.32 -1.51 12.64
CA ILE A 98 -1.04 -1.67 13.15
C ILE A 98 -1.05 -1.79 14.68
N ASP A 99 -0.02 -2.42 15.25
CA ASP A 99 0.09 -2.73 16.69
C ASP A 99 1.43 -2.24 17.27
N ASN A 100 1.39 -1.70 18.49
CA ASN A 100 2.58 -1.26 19.22
C ASN A 100 3.23 -2.41 20.00
N ASP A 101 2.50 -3.50 20.23
CA ASP A 101 2.97 -4.62 21.04
C ASP A 101 4.02 -5.49 20.28
N HIS A 102 4.21 -5.27 18.97
CA HIS A 102 5.05 -6.10 18.09
C HIS A 102 5.92 -5.31 17.08
N LEU A 103 6.37 -4.11 17.46
CA LEU A 103 7.05 -3.19 16.54
C LEU A 103 8.42 -3.67 16.07
N TRP A 104 9.22 -4.31 16.92
CA TRP A 104 10.54 -4.83 16.55
C TRP A 104 10.41 -6.00 15.59
N ARG A 105 9.46 -6.91 15.83
CA ARG A 105 9.16 -8.00 14.89
C ARG A 105 8.68 -7.47 13.55
N HIS A 106 7.80 -6.47 13.54
CA HIS A 106 7.38 -5.80 12.31
C HIS A 106 8.57 -5.16 11.59
N THR A 107 9.41 -4.41 12.32
CA THR A 107 10.58 -3.74 11.75
C THR A 107 11.58 -4.74 11.15
N LEU A 108 11.82 -5.87 11.84
CA LEU A 108 12.69 -6.95 11.35
C LEU A 108 12.12 -7.57 10.07
N ARG A 109 10.83 -7.94 10.08
CA ARG A 109 10.15 -8.52 8.92
C ARG A 109 10.29 -7.63 7.69
N GLN A 110 9.93 -6.35 7.82
CA GLN A 110 9.98 -5.38 6.71
C GLN A 110 11.41 -5.07 6.25
N THR A 111 12.38 -5.11 7.17
CA THR A 111 13.80 -5.02 6.85
C THR A 111 14.23 -6.18 5.97
N VAL A 112 13.93 -7.42 6.38
CA VAL A 112 14.31 -8.61 5.61
C VAL A 112 13.54 -8.68 4.29
N ASP A 113 12.25 -8.36 4.27
CA ASP A 113 11.44 -8.30 3.04
C ASP A 113 12.00 -7.31 2.02
N SER A 114 12.46 -6.14 2.49
CA SER A 114 13.13 -5.17 1.64
C SER A 114 14.49 -5.66 1.17
N LEU A 115 15.28 -6.28 2.06
CA LEU A 115 16.58 -6.85 1.69
C LEU A 115 16.45 -8.02 0.70
N MET A 116 15.34 -8.74 0.69
CA MET A 116 15.08 -9.79 -0.31
C MET A 116 14.82 -9.23 -1.72
N GLN A 117 14.53 -7.93 -1.86
CA GLN A 117 14.29 -7.31 -3.15
C GLN A 117 15.58 -7.19 -3.98
N LYS A 118 15.42 -7.26 -5.30
CA LYS A 118 16.51 -7.06 -6.26
C LYS A 118 16.63 -5.56 -6.59
N PRO A 119 17.79 -4.93 -6.34
CA PRO A 119 18.07 -3.58 -6.79
C PRO A 119 17.99 -3.47 -8.31
N GLU A 120 17.61 -2.29 -8.83
CA GLU A 120 17.63 -2.01 -10.27
C GLU A 120 19.06 -2.20 -10.83
N GLY A 121 19.16 -2.89 -11.97
CA GLY A 121 20.44 -3.24 -12.60
C GLY A 121 21.20 -4.41 -11.96
N GLN A 122 20.70 -4.99 -10.86
CA GLN A 122 21.34 -6.12 -10.17
C GLN A 122 20.62 -7.45 -10.45
N GLN A 123 21.38 -8.55 -10.42
CA GLN A 123 20.83 -9.91 -10.60
C GLN A 123 20.40 -10.57 -9.29
N GLU A 124 20.98 -10.11 -8.18
CA GLU A 124 20.83 -10.68 -6.84
C GLU A 124 20.06 -9.74 -5.91
N SER A 125 19.54 -10.30 -4.80
CA SER A 125 18.86 -9.51 -3.77
C SER A 125 19.85 -8.66 -2.98
N GLN A 126 19.38 -7.56 -2.39
CA GLN A 126 20.18 -6.74 -1.47
C GLN A 126 20.79 -7.60 -0.35
N LEU A 127 20.07 -8.60 0.14
CA LEU A 127 20.51 -9.52 1.18
C LEU A 127 21.73 -10.34 0.74
N LEU A 128 21.73 -10.84 -0.50
CA LEU A 128 22.86 -11.59 -1.03
C LEU A 128 24.04 -10.68 -1.36
N LEU A 129 23.79 -9.47 -1.88
CA LEU A 129 24.82 -8.46 -2.12
C LEU A 129 25.48 -8.03 -0.81
N TRP A 130 24.69 -7.81 0.24
CA TRP A 130 25.13 -7.54 1.59
C TRP A 130 25.97 -8.70 2.15
N LEU A 131 25.51 -9.94 2.00
CA LEU A 131 26.24 -11.12 2.49
C LEU A 131 27.57 -11.32 1.74
N LYS A 132 27.62 -11.06 0.44
CA LYS A 132 28.84 -11.24 -0.38
C LYS A 132 29.85 -10.11 -0.21
N SER A 133 29.41 -8.93 0.22
CA SER A 133 30.28 -7.78 0.45
C SER A 133 30.98 -7.80 1.80
N LEU A 134 30.73 -8.82 2.65
CA LEU A 134 31.44 -8.94 3.92
C LEU A 134 32.94 -9.11 3.69
N SER A 135 33.75 -8.36 4.44
CA SER A 135 35.23 -8.37 4.37
C SER A 135 35.85 -9.76 4.52
N VAL A 136 35.20 -10.65 5.28
CA VAL A 136 35.58 -12.07 5.43
C VAL A 136 35.60 -12.83 4.09
N PHE A 137 34.90 -12.32 3.08
CA PHE A 137 34.75 -12.92 1.76
C PHE A 137 35.44 -12.13 0.64
N GLU A 138 36.26 -11.11 0.97
CA GLU A 138 37.08 -10.38 -0.01
C GLU A 138 38.03 -11.28 -0.80
N ASN A 139 38.37 -12.47 -0.27
CA ASN A 139 39.13 -13.47 -0.98
C ASN A 139 38.19 -14.53 -1.62
N PRO A 140 38.01 -14.52 -2.97
CA PRO A 140 37.07 -15.41 -3.65
C PRO A 140 37.37 -16.90 -3.43
N GLY A 141 38.65 -17.26 -3.31
CA GLY A 141 39.09 -18.65 -3.07
C GLY A 141 38.78 -19.14 -1.65
N LEU A 142 38.73 -18.23 -0.66
CA LEU A 142 38.31 -18.56 0.70
C LEU A 142 36.79 -18.69 0.76
N PHE A 143 36.05 -17.77 0.14
CA PHE A 143 34.59 -17.83 0.05
C PHE A 143 34.12 -19.15 -0.56
N GLN A 144 34.67 -19.55 -1.70
CA GLN A 144 34.29 -20.79 -2.37
C GLN A 144 34.59 -22.06 -1.54
N LYS A 145 35.66 -22.04 -0.73
CA LYS A 145 35.98 -23.12 0.23
C LYS A 145 35.01 -23.15 1.42
N LEU A 146 34.57 -21.98 1.91
CA LEU A 146 33.66 -21.86 3.06
C LEU A 146 32.21 -22.24 2.72
N LEU A 147 31.78 -22.02 1.47
CA LEU A 147 30.43 -22.36 1.00
C LEU A 147 30.08 -23.85 1.13
N GLY A 148 31.07 -24.74 1.14
CA GLY A 148 30.87 -26.19 1.31
C GLY A 148 30.96 -26.67 2.77
N GLN A 149 31.36 -25.81 3.71
CA GLN A 149 31.65 -26.21 5.09
C GLN A 149 30.99 -25.27 6.11
N ARG A 150 29.75 -25.57 6.48
CA ARG A 150 28.97 -24.80 7.48
C ARG A 150 29.76 -24.45 8.75
N THR A 151 30.48 -25.40 9.33
CA THR A 151 31.24 -25.18 10.56
C THR A 151 32.39 -24.19 10.36
N ALA A 152 33.11 -24.29 9.24
CA ALA A 152 34.19 -23.37 8.90
C ALA A 152 33.65 -21.95 8.64
N PHE A 153 32.50 -21.85 7.95
CA PHE A 153 31.81 -20.57 7.71
C PHE A 153 31.43 -19.88 9.03
N ILE A 154 30.77 -20.59 9.94
CA ILE A 154 30.35 -20.05 11.25
C ILE A 154 31.56 -19.62 12.08
N ASN A 155 32.62 -20.44 12.10
CA ASN A 155 33.82 -20.12 12.88
C ASN A 155 34.55 -18.89 12.32
N SER A 156 34.63 -18.73 11.00
CA SER A 156 35.25 -17.57 10.37
C SER A 156 34.51 -16.27 10.72
N LEU A 157 33.17 -16.28 10.68
CA LEU A 157 32.38 -15.11 11.08
C LEU A 157 32.47 -14.83 12.58
N LYS A 158 32.55 -15.86 13.44
CA LYS A 158 32.79 -15.67 14.89
C LYS A 158 34.16 -15.06 15.18
N GLN A 159 35.18 -15.37 14.37
CA GLN A 159 36.50 -14.76 14.52
C GLN A 159 36.49 -13.29 14.08
N ALA A 160 35.79 -12.97 12.99
CA ALA A 160 35.64 -11.58 12.53
C ALA A 160 34.77 -10.73 13.47
N TYR A 161 33.77 -11.34 14.11
CA TYR A 161 32.83 -10.68 15.02
C TYR A 161 32.79 -11.40 16.38
N PRO A 162 33.84 -11.26 17.21
CA PRO A 162 33.99 -12.04 18.44
C PRO A 162 32.99 -11.66 19.55
N THR A 163 32.43 -10.44 19.52
CA THR A 163 31.48 -9.96 20.52
C THR A 163 30.35 -9.15 19.88
N GLY A 164 29.25 -8.99 20.61
CA GLY A 164 28.15 -8.09 20.24
C GLY A 164 27.12 -8.64 19.25
N ILE A 165 27.31 -9.85 18.70
CA ILE A 165 26.32 -10.52 17.86
C ILE A 165 25.37 -11.37 18.73
N TYR A 166 24.08 -11.05 18.67
CA TYR A 166 23.01 -11.79 19.33
C TYR A 166 22.85 -13.18 18.70
N GLN A 167 22.82 -14.24 19.51
CA GLN A 167 22.69 -15.64 19.06
C GLN A 167 23.60 -15.98 17.86
N ALA A 168 24.89 -15.64 17.96
CA ALA A 168 25.83 -15.69 16.84
C ALA A 168 25.91 -17.06 16.12
N LYS A 169 25.74 -18.18 16.84
CA LYS A 169 25.80 -19.51 16.23
C LYS A 169 24.62 -19.74 15.28
N GLU A 170 23.41 -19.45 15.75
CA GLU A 170 22.16 -19.58 15.01
C GLU A 170 22.16 -18.59 13.84
N PHE A 171 22.46 -17.32 14.12
CA PHE A 171 22.46 -16.25 13.12
C PHE A 171 23.45 -16.52 11.97
N PHE A 172 24.71 -16.85 12.27
CA PHE A 172 25.68 -17.19 11.21
C PHE A 172 25.36 -18.50 10.50
N GLY A 173 24.73 -19.45 11.19
CA GLY A 173 24.22 -20.66 10.56
C GLY A 173 23.14 -20.35 9.52
N VAL A 174 22.30 -19.35 9.79
CA VAL A 174 21.28 -18.88 8.84
C VAL A 174 21.91 -18.12 7.68
N LEU A 175 22.93 -17.29 7.92
CA LEU A 175 23.68 -16.65 6.82
C LEU A 175 24.31 -17.69 5.88
N TYR A 176 24.82 -18.80 6.40
CA TYR A 176 25.26 -19.93 5.57
C TYR A 176 24.10 -20.54 4.77
N ASN A 177 22.95 -20.74 5.39
CA ASN A 177 21.79 -21.31 4.67
C ASN A 177 21.27 -20.40 3.56
N LEU A 178 21.51 -19.08 3.61
CA LEU A 178 21.22 -18.16 2.49
C LEU A 178 22.08 -18.46 1.24
N THR A 179 23.24 -19.09 1.38
CA THR A 179 24.09 -19.45 0.24
C THR A 179 23.76 -20.82 -0.35
N VAL A 180 22.80 -21.53 0.22
CA VAL A 180 22.35 -22.85 -0.23
C VAL A 180 20.99 -22.70 -0.90
N ALA A 181 20.92 -22.96 -2.21
CA ALA A 181 19.74 -22.69 -3.03
C ALA A 181 18.44 -23.26 -2.43
N ASP A 182 18.45 -24.53 -2.02
CA ASP A 182 17.27 -25.22 -1.49
C ASP A 182 16.80 -24.69 -0.12
N ARG A 183 17.67 -23.96 0.60
CA ARG A 183 17.40 -23.45 1.95
C ARG A 183 17.19 -21.94 1.99
N TYR A 184 17.43 -21.25 0.89
CA TYR A 184 17.40 -19.79 0.82
C TYR A 184 16.08 -19.21 1.37
N PHE A 185 14.95 -19.74 0.91
CA PHE A 185 13.63 -19.22 1.31
C PHE A 185 13.32 -19.50 2.77
N SER A 186 13.60 -20.71 3.28
CA SER A 186 13.40 -21.04 4.69
C SER A 186 14.30 -20.21 5.61
N ALA A 187 15.55 -19.97 5.20
CA ALA A 187 16.48 -19.08 5.90
C ALA A 187 15.96 -17.63 5.93
N CYS A 188 15.41 -17.14 4.82
CA CYS A 188 14.76 -15.83 4.76
C CYS A 188 13.53 -15.76 5.68
N ASN A 189 12.66 -16.78 5.68
CA ASN A 189 11.48 -16.84 6.55
C ASN A 189 11.89 -16.78 8.03
N TRP A 190 12.95 -17.49 8.44
CA TRP A 190 13.47 -17.38 9.80
C TRP A 190 13.99 -15.97 10.12
N LEU A 191 14.76 -15.36 9.21
CA LEU A 191 15.26 -13.99 9.40
C LEU A 191 14.15 -12.95 9.51
N ARG A 192 13.04 -13.10 8.78
CA ARG A 192 11.85 -12.26 8.92
C ARG A 192 11.15 -12.42 10.27
N GLY A 193 11.41 -13.52 10.97
CA GLY A 193 10.71 -13.90 12.19
C GLY A 193 9.35 -14.55 11.95
N ASP A 194 9.20 -15.26 10.84
CA ASP A 194 8.06 -16.12 10.56
C ASP A 194 8.09 -17.36 11.47
N ASP A 195 6.90 -17.87 11.82
CA ASP A 195 6.76 -19.13 12.56
C ASP A 195 7.04 -20.28 11.59
N LEU A 196 8.12 -21.03 11.84
CA LEU A 196 8.57 -22.15 11.00
C LEU A 196 8.12 -23.46 11.62
N ASP A 197 7.84 -24.44 10.78
CA ASP A 197 7.51 -25.78 11.27
C ASP A 197 8.75 -26.54 11.76
N GLU A 198 8.52 -27.68 12.43
CA GLU A 198 9.59 -28.51 12.97
C GLU A 198 10.52 -29.13 11.90
N GLU A 199 10.06 -29.26 10.66
CA GLU A 199 10.86 -29.76 9.55
C GLU A 199 11.81 -28.67 9.04
N GLU A 200 11.28 -27.48 8.74
CA GLU A 200 12.04 -26.30 8.33
C GLU A 200 13.10 -25.93 9.39
N LEU A 201 12.75 -25.97 10.69
CA LEU A 201 13.72 -25.71 11.77
C LEU A 201 14.84 -26.75 11.82
N ARG A 202 14.53 -28.03 11.63
CA ARG A 202 15.52 -29.10 11.61
C ARG A 202 16.47 -28.96 10.41
N ASP A 203 15.93 -28.64 9.24
CA ASP A 203 16.72 -28.46 8.01
C ASP A 203 17.70 -27.28 8.10
N LEU A 204 17.27 -26.21 8.78
CA LEU A 204 18.13 -25.05 9.05
C LEU A 204 19.08 -25.26 10.25
N ALA A 205 18.93 -26.38 10.97
CA ALA A 205 19.61 -26.70 12.23
C ALA A 205 19.40 -25.63 13.32
N LEU A 206 18.14 -25.22 13.48
CA LEU A 206 17.65 -24.24 14.45
C LEU A 206 16.76 -24.90 15.49
N LYS A 207 16.67 -24.29 16.68
CA LYS A 207 15.87 -24.82 17.80
C LYS A 207 14.45 -24.25 17.85
N GLN A 208 14.27 -23.01 17.42
CA GLN A 208 13.02 -22.26 17.50
C GLN A 208 13.00 -21.10 16.52
N SER A 209 11.80 -20.64 16.18
CA SER A 209 11.57 -19.38 15.46
C SER A 209 11.78 -18.15 16.34
N VAL A 210 11.82 -16.97 15.71
CA VAL A 210 11.89 -15.68 16.38
C VAL A 210 10.50 -15.31 16.91
N ASP A 211 10.31 -15.44 18.21
CA ASP A 211 8.99 -15.33 18.86
C ASP A 211 8.84 -14.13 19.81
N SER A 212 9.90 -13.31 19.97
CA SER A 212 9.92 -12.18 20.91
C SER A 212 10.48 -10.90 20.30
N GLU A 213 10.04 -9.75 20.83
CA GLU A 213 10.53 -8.42 20.47
C GLU A 213 12.04 -8.28 20.72
N ALA A 214 12.53 -8.80 21.85
CA ALA A 214 13.95 -8.77 22.19
C ALA A 214 14.80 -9.58 21.19
N ALA A 215 14.30 -10.73 20.73
CA ALA A 215 14.99 -11.50 19.70
C ALA A 215 15.00 -10.75 18.36
N ALA A 216 13.89 -10.11 17.98
CA ALA A 216 13.82 -9.33 16.75
C ALA A 216 14.76 -8.11 16.75
N GLN A 217 14.80 -7.38 17.87
CA GLN A 217 15.74 -6.29 18.13
C GLN A 217 17.20 -6.77 18.03
N GLY A 218 17.52 -7.91 18.64
CA GLY A 218 18.86 -8.50 18.58
C GLY A 218 19.29 -8.87 17.15
N LEU A 219 18.38 -9.39 16.33
CA LEU A 219 18.65 -9.72 14.92
C LEU A 219 18.84 -8.47 14.06
N LEU A 220 18.03 -7.42 14.25
CA LEU A 220 18.24 -6.13 13.60
C LEU A 220 19.59 -5.52 13.98
N ALA A 221 19.99 -5.63 15.25
CA ALA A 221 21.30 -5.17 15.72
C ALA A 221 22.45 -5.92 15.03
N ASN A 222 22.30 -7.23 14.80
CA ASN A 222 23.28 -8.02 14.06
C ASN A 222 23.46 -7.50 12.63
N LEU A 223 22.36 -7.22 11.92
CA LEU A 223 22.40 -6.70 10.56
C LEU A 223 23.21 -5.40 10.50
N GLY A 224 22.93 -4.42 11.37
CA GLY A 224 23.67 -3.15 11.39
C GLY A 224 25.15 -3.30 11.75
N LYS A 225 25.47 -4.12 12.76
CA LYS A 225 26.86 -4.35 13.20
C LYS A 225 27.72 -4.98 12.11
N ILE A 226 27.15 -5.90 11.33
CA ILE A 226 27.86 -6.53 10.21
C ILE A 226 27.93 -5.59 9.01
N SER A 227 26.90 -4.75 8.83
CA SER A 227 26.85 -3.78 7.74
C SER A 227 27.96 -2.75 7.78
N THR A 228 28.65 -2.55 8.91
CA THR A 228 29.82 -1.65 9.01
C THR A 228 30.96 -2.04 8.05
N SER A 229 31.02 -3.31 7.65
CA SER A 229 32.00 -3.81 6.68
C SER A 229 31.50 -3.70 5.23
N THR A 230 30.33 -3.10 5.01
CA THR A 230 29.63 -3.04 3.71
C THR A 230 29.01 -1.64 3.52
N TYR A 231 27.80 -1.55 2.95
CA TYR A 231 27.04 -0.32 2.84
C TYR A 231 26.10 -0.08 4.04
N PRO A 232 25.77 1.18 4.35
CA PRO A 232 24.73 1.51 5.32
C PRO A 232 23.35 0.95 4.93
N ILE A 233 22.53 0.69 5.94
CA ILE A 233 21.11 0.36 5.75
C ILE A 233 20.28 1.63 5.98
N VAL A 234 19.48 2.03 4.99
CA VAL A 234 18.55 3.16 5.09
C VAL A 234 17.17 2.63 5.47
N LEU A 235 16.70 2.96 6.67
CA LEU A 235 15.37 2.60 7.18
C LEU A 235 14.39 3.74 6.93
N CYS A 236 13.43 3.55 6.03
CA CYS A 236 12.42 4.55 5.69
C CYS A 236 11.10 4.23 6.39
N PHE A 237 10.86 4.80 7.57
CA PHE A 237 9.56 4.79 8.22
C PHE A 237 8.62 5.78 7.50
N ASP A 238 7.71 5.27 6.68
CA ASP A 238 6.76 6.11 5.95
C ASP A 238 5.41 6.14 6.65
N GLN A 239 4.83 7.34 6.81
CA GLN A 239 3.48 7.58 7.32
C GLN A 239 3.19 6.94 8.68
N ILE A 240 4.06 7.21 9.65
CA ILE A 240 3.96 6.63 11.00
C ILE A 240 2.72 7.09 11.78
N GLU A 241 1.98 8.08 11.28
CA GLU A 241 0.79 8.66 11.88
C GLU A 241 -0.53 7.90 11.61
N SER A 242 -0.48 6.73 10.97
CA SER A 242 -1.69 5.97 10.61
C SER A 242 -2.51 5.47 11.80
N LYS A 243 -1.90 5.33 12.98
CA LYS A 243 -2.54 4.85 14.20
C LYS A 243 -3.02 6.03 15.05
N LEU A 244 -4.30 6.01 15.40
CA LEU A 244 -4.93 7.03 16.23
C LEU A 244 -5.11 6.53 17.67
N LEU A 245 -4.82 7.41 18.63
CA LEU A 245 -5.16 7.29 20.03
C LEU A 245 -6.68 7.49 20.24
N PRO A 246 -7.25 7.11 21.40
CA PRO A 246 -8.67 7.30 21.69
C PRO A 246 -9.15 8.75 21.62
N ASP A 247 -8.24 9.72 21.79
CA ASP A 247 -8.51 11.16 21.65
C ASP A 247 -8.47 11.65 20.19
N GLY A 248 -8.22 10.75 19.23
CA GLY A 248 -8.11 11.05 17.80
C GLY A 248 -6.75 11.56 17.35
N SER A 249 -5.77 11.68 18.24
CA SER A 249 -4.41 12.11 17.90
C SER A 249 -3.53 10.95 17.41
N ALA A 250 -2.48 11.23 16.64
CA ALA A 250 -1.60 10.19 16.10
C ALA A 250 -0.65 9.61 17.18
N ASP A 251 -0.57 8.29 17.25
CA ASP A 251 0.29 7.56 18.19
C ASP A 251 1.71 7.37 17.63
N ILE A 252 2.49 8.46 17.61
CA ILE A 252 3.83 8.46 16.98
C ILE A 252 4.98 8.13 17.95
N GLN A 253 4.77 8.22 19.26
CA GLN A 253 5.80 7.97 20.29
C GLN A 253 6.51 6.61 20.15
N PRO A 254 5.83 5.49 19.81
CA PRO A 254 6.49 4.19 19.74
C PRO A 254 7.62 4.12 18.70
N VAL A 255 7.51 4.82 17.57
CA VAL A 255 8.59 4.90 16.56
C VAL A 255 9.80 5.67 17.11
N PHE A 256 9.55 6.72 17.86
CA PHE A 256 10.61 7.51 18.50
C PHE A 256 11.32 6.71 19.60
N ASN A 257 10.63 5.84 20.33
CA ASN A 257 11.26 4.89 21.26
C ASN A 257 12.23 3.95 20.52
N ILE A 258 11.79 3.38 19.39
CA ILE A 258 12.63 2.52 18.54
C ILE A 258 13.86 3.29 18.06
N ASN A 259 13.65 4.50 17.55
CA ASN A 259 14.73 5.38 17.11
C ASN A 259 15.77 5.57 18.23
N THR A 260 15.33 5.87 19.44
CA THR A 260 16.23 6.02 20.59
C THR A 260 17.00 4.75 20.90
N THR A 261 16.39 3.57 20.78
CA THR A 261 17.09 2.29 20.92
C THR A 261 18.16 2.10 19.84
N PHE A 262 17.88 2.44 18.58
CA PHE A 262 18.90 2.42 17.52
C PHE A 262 20.12 3.29 17.87
N HIS A 263 19.90 4.45 18.51
CA HIS A 263 20.98 5.35 18.92
C HIS A 263 21.74 4.88 20.16
N ASN A 264 21.09 4.19 21.10
CA ASN A 264 21.66 3.89 22.42
C ASN A 264 22.22 2.47 22.54
N GLU A 265 21.67 1.49 21.82
CA GLU A 265 21.98 0.07 22.02
C GLU A 265 23.03 -0.50 21.05
N GLY A 266 23.89 0.39 20.53
CA GLY A 266 25.02 -0.02 19.69
C GLY A 266 24.62 -0.58 18.33
N PHE A 267 23.46 -0.17 17.80
CA PHE A 267 23.16 -0.35 16.38
C PHE A 267 24.08 0.59 15.59
N LYS A 268 24.63 0.06 14.49
CA LYS A 268 25.62 0.77 13.68
C LYS A 268 25.17 0.78 12.23
N ASN A 269 25.69 1.75 11.50
CA ASN A 269 25.57 1.87 10.05
C ASN A 269 24.12 1.99 9.53
N PHE A 270 23.26 2.68 10.29
CA PHE A 270 21.89 2.99 9.87
C PHE A 270 21.70 4.47 9.55
N LEU A 271 20.96 4.76 8.48
CA LEU A 271 20.33 6.06 8.27
C LEU A 271 18.81 5.89 8.39
N ILE A 272 18.21 6.48 9.42
CA ILE A 272 16.79 6.37 9.70
C ILE A 272 16.08 7.60 9.12
N LEU A 273 15.13 7.39 8.23
CA LEU A 273 14.25 8.43 7.69
C LEU A 273 12.86 8.23 8.28
N ILE A 274 12.39 9.20 9.07
CA ILE A 274 11.04 9.20 9.65
C ILE A 274 10.19 10.21 8.90
N SER A 275 9.24 9.73 8.09
CA SER A 275 8.35 10.54 7.27
C SER A 275 6.99 10.72 7.95
N LEU A 276 6.50 11.97 8.02
CA LEU A 276 5.18 12.31 8.55
C LEU A 276 4.61 13.62 7.99
N VAL A 277 3.31 13.84 8.19
CA VAL A 277 2.60 15.08 7.87
C VAL A 277 3.05 16.23 8.78
N THR A 278 3.31 17.40 8.18
CA THR A 278 3.81 18.59 8.89
C THR A 278 2.91 19.02 10.03
N ASN A 279 1.58 18.98 9.82
CA ASN A 279 0.62 19.37 10.83
C ASN A 279 0.64 18.39 12.02
N THR A 280 0.72 17.09 11.73
CA THR A 280 0.87 16.05 12.74
C THR A 280 2.14 16.28 13.58
N TRP A 281 3.25 16.64 12.95
CA TRP A 281 4.48 17.02 13.67
C TRP A 281 4.27 18.24 14.59
N LYS A 282 3.65 19.31 14.09
CA LYS A 282 3.39 20.51 14.89
C LYS A 282 2.50 20.22 16.10
N GLN A 283 1.47 19.39 15.91
CA GLN A 283 0.49 19.06 16.94
C GLN A 283 0.98 18.03 17.94
N ASN A 284 1.79 17.06 17.54
CA ASN A 284 2.19 15.94 18.41
C ASN A 284 3.66 15.97 18.79
N GLY A 285 4.48 16.74 18.09
CA GLY A 285 5.91 16.88 18.35
C GLY A 285 6.16 17.21 19.81
N HIS A 286 5.42 18.16 20.38
CA HIS A 286 5.52 18.57 21.79
C HIS A 286 5.10 17.50 22.83
N ARG A 287 4.47 16.39 22.40
CA ARG A 287 4.11 15.25 23.26
C ARG A 287 5.17 14.16 23.28
N ILE A 288 6.09 14.15 22.31
CA ILE A 288 7.17 13.16 22.25
C ILE A 288 8.16 13.38 23.40
N GLN A 289 8.67 12.34 24.05
CA GLN A 289 9.66 12.55 25.11
C GLN A 289 10.90 13.27 24.59
N GLN A 290 11.45 14.20 25.39
CA GLN A 290 12.57 15.04 24.97
C GLN A 290 13.80 14.21 24.57
N SER A 291 14.08 13.15 25.32
CA SER A 291 15.17 12.22 25.05
C SER A 291 15.10 11.60 23.65
N ASP A 292 13.90 11.40 23.11
CA ASP A 292 13.73 10.80 21.79
C ASP A 292 13.77 11.85 20.67
N ARG A 293 13.32 13.08 20.95
CA ARG A 293 13.47 14.19 20.00
C ARG A 293 14.93 14.55 19.78
N ASP A 294 15.73 14.49 20.83
CA ASP A 294 17.17 14.78 20.77
C ASP A 294 17.93 13.76 19.90
N ARG A 295 17.31 12.62 19.56
CA ARG A 295 17.82 11.59 18.63
C ARG A 295 17.41 11.82 17.18
N VAL A 296 16.88 13.00 16.87
CA VAL A 296 16.67 13.46 15.49
C VAL A 296 17.72 14.52 15.18
N GLU A 297 18.71 14.16 14.36
CA GLU A 297 19.81 15.05 13.96
C GLU A 297 19.31 16.23 13.12
N LYS A 298 18.30 15.97 12.28
CA LYS A 298 17.77 16.99 11.39
C LYS A 298 16.30 16.79 11.08
N ALA A 299 15.52 17.86 11.22
CA ALA A 299 14.20 17.97 10.62
C ALA A 299 14.27 18.72 9.28
N ILE A 300 13.76 18.09 8.22
CA ILE A 300 13.64 18.64 6.88
C ILE A 300 12.16 18.74 6.54
N VAL A 301 11.70 19.95 6.18
CA VAL A 301 10.31 20.19 5.77
C VAL A 301 10.24 20.30 4.25
N LEU A 302 9.48 19.42 3.60
CA LEU A 302 9.20 19.48 2.17
C LEU A 302 8.33 20.69 1.87
N LYS A 303 8.74 21.45 0.85
CA LYS A 303 8.03 22.64 0.40
C LYS A 303 7.13 22.31 -0.79
N PRO A 304 6.05 23.07 -1.04
CA PRO A 304 5.34 23.02 -2.32
C PRO A 304 6.29 23.23 -3.51
N ILE A 305 5.96 22.64 -4.65
CA ILE A 305 6.71 22.78 -5.90
C ILE A 305 6.32 24.06 -6.64
N THR A 306 7.22 24.57 -7.48
CA THR A 306 6.95 25.72 -8.37
C THR A 306 6.06 25.31 -9.54
N LEU A 307 5.48 26.29 -10.25
CA LEU A 307 4.71 26.00 -11.46
C LEU A 307 5.58 25.42 -12.58
N ASP A 308 6.87 25.78 -12.67
CA ASP A 308 7.80 25.16 -13.62
C ASP A 308 8.02 23.68 -13.33
N GLN A 309 8.17 23.32 -12.05
CA GLN A 309 8.27 21.93 -11.61
C GLN A 309 6.96 21.17 -11.87
N ALA A 310 5.81 21.81 -11.68
CA ALA A 310 4.51 21.22 -11.99
C ALA A 310 4.32 20.99 -13.50
N ALA A 311 4.75 21.93 -14.34
CA ALA A 311 4.75 21.77 -15.79
C ALA A 311 5.69 20.64 -16.24
N ALA A 312 6.89 20.55 -15.65
CA ALA A 312 7.81 19.44 -15.92
C ALA A 312 7.25 18.06 -15.50
N LEU A 313 6.41 18.01 -14.45
CA LEU A 313 5.67 16.78 -14.10
C LEU A 313 4.61 16.43 -15.14
N TRP A 314 3.95 17.42 -15.74
CA TRP A 314 3.00 17.18 -16.83
C TRP A 314 3.69 16.70 -18.09
N GLU A 315 4.76 17.37 -18.47
CA GLU A 315 5.59 17.01 -19.63
C GLU A 315 6.12 15.58 -19.51
N SER A 316 6.65 15.18 -18.35
CA SER A 316 7.18 13.83 -18.16
C SER A 316 6.12 12.73 -18.31
N ARG A 317 4.83 13.07 -18.11
CA ARG A 317 3.68 12.16 -18.25
C ARG A 317 3.15 12.12 -19.68
N LEU A 318 3.23 13.23 -20.40
CA LEU A 318 2.74 13.35 -21.77
C LEU A 318 3.78 12.89 -22.81
N LEU A 319 5.07 12.96 -22.48
CA LEU A 319 6.17 12.63 -23.37
C LEU A 319 6.02 11.25 -24.06
N PRO A 320 5.63 10.15 -23.38
CA PRO A 320 5.44 8.86 -24.05
C PRO A 320 4.34 8.88 -25.13
N LEU A 321 3.31 9.71 -24.96
CA LEU A 321 2.26 9.89 -25.97
C LEU A 321 2.75 10.74 -27.14
N HIS A 322 3.48 11.82 -26.86
CA HIS A 322 4.04 12.70 -27.89
C HIS A 322 5.06 11.99 -28.78
N GLN A 323 5.84 11.06 -28.22
CA GLN A 323 6.80 10.27 -28.99
C GLN A 323 6.16 9.32 -30.00
N GLN A 324 4.88 8.96 -29.81
CA GLN A 324 4.13 8.08 -30.72
C GLN A 324 3.48 8.86 -31.88
N ALA A 325 3.36 10.20 -31.77
CA ALA A 325 2.65 11.03 -32.71
C ALA A 325 3.53 11.53 -33.85
N GLU A 326 2.99 11.53 -35.07
CA GLU A 326 3.62 12.17 -36.23
C GLU A 326 2.62 13.06 -36.99
N PRO A 327 2.86 14.38 -37.09
CA PRO A 327 3.99 15.11 -36.49
C PRO A 327 3.87 15.18 -34.96
N ARG A 328 5.00 15.38 -34.29
CA ARG A 328 5.00 15.66 -32.84
C ARG A 328 4.30 17.00 -32.57
N PRO A 329 3.54 17.12 -31.47
CA PRO A 329 2.89 18.38 -31.11
C PRO A 329 3.92 19.49 -30.88
N GLU A 330 3.58 20.72 -31.27
CA GLU A 330 4.46 21.88 -31.07
C GLU A 330 4.68 22.20 -29.58
N SER A 331 3.68 21.94 -28.74
CA SER A 331 3.74 22.13 -27.29
C SER A 331 4.02 20.81 -26.58
N THR A 332 5.04 20.81 -25.72
CA THR A 332 5.37 19.66 -24.86
C THR A 332 4.36 19.43 -23.73
N LEU A 333 3.38 20.33 -23.57
CA LEU A 333 2.27 20.18 -22.63
C LEU A 333 0.95 19.79 -23.31
N TYR A 334 0.88 19.70 -24.65
CA TYR A 334 -0.37 19.38 -25.33
C TYR A 334 -0.97 18.06 -24.82
N PRO A 335 -2.28 17.97 -24.51
CA PRO A 335 -3.35 18.95 -24.76
C PRO A 335 -3.54 19.98 -23.63
N LEU A 336 -2.68 19.98 -22.62
CA LEU A 336 -2.70 20.91 -21.49
C LEU A 336 -2.01 22.23 -21.83
N ASN A 337 -2.25 23.24 -20.98
CA ASN A 337 -1.63 24.55 -21.11
C ASN A 337 -1.12 25.04 -19.74
N ARG A 338 0.13 25.52 -19.71
CA ARG A 338 0.76 26.09 -18.51
C ARG A 338 -0.05 27.24 -17.89
N SER A 339 -0.70 28.07 -18.70
CA SER A 339 -1.53 29.18 -18.21
C SER A 339 -2.64 28.72 -17.24
N ILE A 340 -3.13 27.49 -17.37
CA ILE A 340 -4.13 26.92 -16.46
C ILE A 340 -3.54 26.68 -15.06
N LEU A 341 -2.25 26.32 -14.96
CA LEU A 341 -1.56 26.22 -13.68
C LEU A 341 -1.47 27.59 -13.00
N GLU A 342 -1.16 28.64 -13.77
CA GLU A 342 -1.04 30.01 -13.28
C GLU A 342 -2.40 30.55 -12.80
N GLN A 343 -3.48 30.24 -13.53
CA GLN A 343 -4.84 30.59 -13.15
C GLN A 343 -5.32 29.84 -11.91
N LYS A 344 -5.15 28.51 -11.85
CA LYS A 344 -5.61 27.69 -10.71
C LYS A 344 -4.78 27.92 -9.45
N TYR A 345 -3.48 28.19 -9.61
CA TYR A 345 -2.53 28.35 -8.51
C TYR A 345 -1.87 29.74 -8.56
N ALA A 346 -2.67 30.79 -8.38
CA ALA A 346 -2.23 32.20 -8.39
C ALA A 346 -1.09 32.52 -7.39
N GLY A 347 -0.88 31.68 -6.36
CA GLY A 347 0.25 31.77 -5.44
C GLY A 347 1.60 31.29 -6.01
N GLY A 348 1.66 30.86 -7.27
CA GLY A 348 2.88 30.42 -7.96
C GLY A 348 3.45 29.08 -7.49
N LYS A 349 2.72 28.36 -6.65
CA LYS A 349 3.14 27.07 -6.06
C LYS A 349 1.97 26.12 -5.92
N THR A 350 2.26 24.83 -5.99
CA THR A 350 1.28 23.76 -5.81
C THR A 350 1.96 22.52 -5.21
N THR A 351 1.21 21.45 -4.96
CA THR A 351 1.79 20.15 -4.61
C THR A 351 1.85 19.26 -5.86
N PRO A 352 2.81 18.32 -5.95
CA PRO A 352 2.82 17.33 -7.03
C PRO A 352 1.47 16.64 -7.23
N ARG A 353 0.79 16.25 -6.14
CA ARG A 353 -0.52 15.60 -6.21
C ARG A 353 -1.58 16.50 -6.86
N LEU A 354 -1.70 17.74 -6.41
CA LEU A 354 -2.68 18.69 -6.96
C LEU A 354 -2.40 19.04 -8.42
N ALA A 355 -1.12 19.12 -8.81
CA ALA A 355 -0.75 19.29 -10.21
C ALA A 355 -1.20 18.09 -11.05
N LEU A 356 -0.91 16.86 -10.62
CA LEU A 356 -1.30 15.64 -11.35
C LEU A 356 -2.83 15.46 -11.41
N THR A 357 -3.56 15.71 -10.32
CA THR A 357 -5.03 15.68 -10.31
C THR A 357 -5.65 16.71 -11.28
N LEU A 358 -5.07 17.91 -11.39
CA LEU A 358 -5.50 18.86 -12.41
C LEU A 358 -5.21 18.34 -13.82
N GLY A 359 -4.03 17.74 -14.04
CA GLY A 359 -3.69 17.14 -15.34
C GLY A 359 -4.68 16.04 -15.76
N GLU A 360 -5.08 15.20 -14.80
CA GLU A 360 -6.10 14.16 -14.99
C GLU A 360 -7.44 14.73 -15.46
N GLU A 361 -7.94 15.75 -14.76
CA GLU A 361 -9.21 16.43 -15.04
C GLU A 361 -9.21 17.04 -16.44
N LEU A 362 -8.15 17.76 -16.79
CA LEU A 362 -8.01 18.43 -18.08
C LEU A 362 -7.86 17.43 -19.23
N PHE A 363 -7.04 16.38 -19.04
CA PHE A 363 -6.85 15.35 -20.06
C PHE A 363 -8.16 14.61 -20.34
N ARG A 364 -8.90 14.22 -19.29
CA ARG A 364 -10.23 13.59 -19.43
C ARG A 364 -11.20 14.48 -20.18
N SER A 365 -11.23 15.77 -19.83
CA SER A 365 -12.10 16.75 -20.49
C SER A 365 -11.81 16.87 -21.98
N HIS A 366 -10.52 16.85 -22.36
CA HIS A 366 -10.11 16.83 -23.75
C HIS A 366 -10.57 15.57 -24.49
N LYS A 367 -10.51 14.38 -23.86
CA LYS A 367 -11.01 13.14 -24.47
C LYS A 367 -12.51 13.22 -24.78
N LEU A 368 -13.31 13.68 -23.81
CA LEU A 368 -14.76 13.79 -23.93
C LEU A 368 -15.19 14.81 -24.98
N LEU A 369 -14.48 15.94 -25.10
CA LEU A 369 -14.74 16.90 -26.18
C LEU A 369 -14.43 16.31 -27.55
N GLY A 370 -13.34 15.55 -27.68
CA GLY A 370 -13.04 14.84 -28.92
C GLY A 370 -14.05 13.73 -29.24
N GLN A 371 -14.65 13.08 -28.24
CA GLN A 371 -15.72 12.07 -28.45
C GLN A 371 -16.91 12.64 -29.25
N ALA A 372 -17.33 13.87 -28.96
CA ALA A 372 -18.42 14.54 -29.68
C ALA A 372 -18.13 14.70 -31.19
N LEU A 373 -16.85 14.78 -31.56
CA LEU A 373 -16.40 14.85 -32.96
C LEU A 373 -16.45 13.48 -33.64
N PHE A 374 -16.21 12.37 -32.91
CA PHE A 374 -16.27 11.01 -33.45
C PHE A 374 -17.70 10.45 -33.54
N THR A 375 -18.62 10.87 -32.66
CA THR A 375 -20.02 10.40 -32.65
C THR A 375 -20.95 11.21 -33.56
N SER A 376 -20.43 12.26 -34.23
CA SER A 376 -21.20 13.04 -35.20
C SER A 376 -20.96 12.48 -36.61
N PRO A 377 -21.99 12.01 -37.34
CA PRO A 377 -21.86 11.84 -38.78
C PRO A 377 -21.72 13.25 -39.38
N VAL A 378 -20.49 13.69 -39.67
CA VAL A 378 -20.24 14.98 -40.31
C VAL A 378 -20.73 14.92 -41.75
N GLY A 379 -21.96 15.39 -41.97
CA GLY A 379 -22.35 16.00 -43.24
C GLY A 379 -21.71 17.39 -43.34
N PRO A 380 -21.31 17.84 -44.54
CA PRO A 380 -20.51 19.06 -44.69
C PRO A 380 -21.38 20.31 -44.57
N ALA A 381 -21.45 20.91 -43.38
CA ALA A 381 -21.68 22.33 -43.14
C ALA A 381 -21.58 22.64 -41.64
N ASP A 382 -21.12 23.85 -41.32
CA ASP A 382 -21.11 24.49 -40.00
C ASP A 382 -19.82 24.36 -39.17
N LEU A 383 -18.75 25.01 -39.66
CA LEU A 383 -17.78 25.68 -38.79
C LEU A 383 -18.35 27.08 -38.42
N PRO A 384 -18.47 27.44 -37.14
CA PRO A 384 -18.80 28.81 -36.77
C PRO A 384 -17.57 29.74 -36.92
N PRO A 385 -17.78 31.02 -37.32
CA PRO A 385 -16.70 31.93 -37.65
C PRO A 385 -15.93 32.45 -36.42
N GLN A 386 -14.64 32.71 -36.65
CA GLN A 386 -13.74 33.40 -35.73
C GLN A 386 -14.24 34.82 -35.45
N ASN A 387 -14.39 35.18 -34.16
CA ASN A 387 -14.64 36.56 -33.75
C ASN A 387 -13.49 37.10 -32.88
N THR A 388 -12.97 38.23 -33.33
CA THR A 388 -12.01 39.14 -32.70
C THR A 388 -12.58 39.83 -31.45
N PRO A 389 -11.71 40.40 -30.58
CA PRO A 389 -12.10 40.85 -29.24
C PRO A 389 -12.61 42.31 -29.23
N PRO A 390 -13.54 42.68 -28.34
CA PRO A 390 -13.81 44.08 -28.02
C PRO A 390 -13.20 44.52 -26.68
N ALA A 391 -13.02 45.84 -26.64
CA ALA A 391 -12.21 46.64 -25.75
C ALA A 391 -12.77 46.86 -24.32
N ALA A 392 -11.89 47.44 -23.52
CA ALA A 392 -12.01 47.88 -22.13
C ALA A 392 -13.31 48.63 -21.74
N ALA A 393 -13.82 48.33 -20.54
CA ALA A 393 -14.66 49.23 -19.76
C ALA A 393 -14.51 48.97 -18.25
N THR A 394 -13.82 49.90 -17.58
CA THR A 394 -14.08 50.52 -16.27
C THR A 394 -14.81 49.75 -15.15
N ALA A 395 -14.12 49.64 -14.00
CA ALA A 395 -14.65 49.28 -12.68
C ALA A 395 -15.39 50.43 -11.98
N PRO A 396 -16.29 50.11 -11.02
CA PRO A 396 -16.34 50.85 -9.75
C PRO A 396 -16.59 49.90 -8.53
N PRO A 397 -16.71 50.37 -7.27
CA PRO A 397 -15.63 50.29 -6.30
C PRO A 397 -15.90 49.37 -5.09
N VAL A 398 -14.82 49.17 -4.34
CA VAL A 398 -14.69 48.46 -3.06
C VAL A 398 -15.61 49.01 -1.97
N SER A 399 -16.29 48.11 -1.25
CA SER A 399 -16.81 48.34 0.10
C SER A 399 -16.31 47.27 1.05
N THR A 400 -15.55 47.69 2.06
CA THR A 400 -15.00 46.89 3.17
C THR A 400 -16.07 46.49 4.21
N PRO A 401 -15.83 45.42 4.99
CA PRO A 401 -16.87 44.73 5.76
C PRO A 401 -17.03 45.28 7.19
N SER A 402 -18.26 45.29 7.67
CA SER A 402 -18.60 45.59 9.06
C SER A 402 -18.54 44.31 9.91
N ARG A 403 -17.78 44.37 11.02
CA ARG A 403 -17.68 43.35 12.08
C ARG A 403 -19.05 43.03 12.69
N SER A 404 -19.39 41.75 12.81
CA SER A 404 -20.17 41.27 13.96
C SER A 404 -19.74 39.88 14.43
N ARG A 405 -19.95 39.70 15.72
CA ARG A 405 -19.31 38.84 16.72
C ARG A 405 -19.74 37.37 16.67
N LEU A 406 -18.82 36.50 17.08
CA LEU A 406 -18.96 35.07 17.35
C LEU A 406 -20.19 34.68 18.18
N THR A 407 -20.88 33.63 17.74
CA THR A 407 -21.59 32.68 18.61
C THR A 407 -21.37 31.26 18.11
N THR A 408 -20.87 30.42 19.01
CA THR A 408 -20.60 28.98 18.91
C THR A 408 -21.88 28.15 18.85
N GLY A 409 -21.91 27.11 18.01
CA GLY A 409 -22.88 26.01 18.12
C GLY A 409 -23.21 25.27 16.81
N GLN A 410 -22.68 24.05 16.66
CA GLN A 410 -23.26 22.87 15.96
C GLN A 410 -23.70 22.96 14.47
N THR A 411 -23.02 22.21 13.58
CA THR A 411 -23.52 21.06 12.75
C THR A 411 -22.73 20.85 11.43
N PRO A 412 -22.59 19.60 10.92
CA PRO A 412 -21.74 19.21 9.78
C PRO A 412 -22.45 19.29 8.41
N SER A 413 -23.24 20.34 8.13
CA SER A 413 -24.05 20.44 6.91
C SER A 413 -23.44 21.28 5.77
N ALA A 414 -22.36 22.01 6.04
CA ALA A 414 -21.79 22.97 5.08
C ALA A 414 -21.04 22.31 3.90
N SER A 415 -20.41 21.15 4.11
CA SER A 415 -19.66 20.43 3.05
C SER A 415 -20.58 19.94 1.93
N ARG A 416 -21.82 19.52 2.23
CA ARG A 416 -22.75 18.98 1.24
C ARG A 416 -23.41 20.05 0.36
N ARG A 417 -23.52 21.31 0.83
CA ARG A 417 -24.06 22.43 0.03
C ARG A 417 -23.03 23.02 -0.93
N ALA A 418 -21.73 22.90 -0.63
CA ALA A 418 -20.66 23.20 -1.57
C ALA A 418 -20.57 22.17 -2.72
N LYS A 419 -21.01 20.92 -2.50
CA LYS A 419 -21.04 19.84 -3.52
C LYS A 419 -21.86 20.21 -4.76
N THR A 420 -22.97 20.93 -4.62
CA THR A 420 -23.89 21.19 -5.75
C THR A 420 -23.52 22.43 -6.58
N GLN A 421 -22.65 23.32 -6.07
CA GLN A 421 -22.27 24.54 -6.79
C GLN A 421 -21.01 24.36 -7.65
N THR A 422 -20.07 23.50 -7.24
CA THR A 422 -18.86 23.23 -8.04
C THR A 422 -19.15 22.27 -9.21
N GLU A 423 -20.04 21.29 -9.03
CA GLU A 423 -20.46 20.36 -10.10
C GLU A 423 -21.27 21.03 -11.22
N ARG A 424 -21.93 22.16 -10.94
CA ARG A 424 -22.68 22.93 -11.95
C ARG A 424 -21.80 23.79 -12.86
N ALA A 425 -20.51 23.95 -12.57
CA ALA A 425 -19.65 24.87 -13.30
C ALA A 425 -18.94 24.26 -14.52
N THR A 426 -18.87 22.92 -14.66
CA THR A 426 -18.07 22.27 -15.71
C THR A 426 -18.88 21.53 -16.78
N GLY A 427 -20.16 21.20 -16.55
CA GLY A 427 -21.01 20.53 -17.56
C GLY A 427 -20.53 19.13 -18.00
N LEU A 428 -19.52 18.56 -17.34
CA LEU A 428 -18.95 17.25 -17.63
C LEU A 428 -19.73 16.13 -16.94
N PRO A 429 -19.87 14.94 -17.56
CA PRO A 429 -20.41 13.77 -16.87
C PRO A 429 -19.53 13.42 -15.66
N PRO A 430 -20.11 13.15 -14.48
CA PRO A 430 -19.35 12.79 -13.29
C PRO A 430 -18.66 11.43 -13.49
N VAL A 431 -17.46 11.28 -12.93
CA VAL A 431 -16.77 9.98 -12.89
C VAL A 431 -17.61 9.02 -12.04
N ASP A 432 -17.81 7.80 -12.54
CA ASP A 432 -18.41 6.72 -11.73
C ASP A 432 -17.44 6.36 -10.60
N GLU A 433 -17.66 6.96 -9.42
CA GLU A 433 -16.84 6.80 -8.22
C GLU A 433 -16.74 5.33 -7.80
N ILE A 434 -17.81 4.55 -7.97
CA ILE A 434 -17.83 3.12 -7.66
C ILE A 434 -16.97 2.34 -8.65
N ALA A 435 -17.05 2.66 -9.95
CA ALA A 435 -16.20 2.02 -10.96
C ALA A 435 -14.71 2.34 -10.70
N ALA A 436 -14.37 3.60 -10.44
CA ALA A 436 -13.02 4.02 -10.09
C ALA A 436 -12.50 3.31 -8.83
N PHE A 437 -13.34 3.20 -7.80
CA PHE A 437 -13.00 2.45 -6.59
C PHE A 437 -12.78 0.95 -6.84
N LYS A 438 -13.62 0.32 -7.68
CA LYS A 438 -13.45 -1.10 -8.05
C LYS A 438 -12.14 -1.36 -8.79
N LEU A 439 -11.74 -0.45 -9.68
CA LEU A 439 -10.44 -0.56 -10.36
C LEU A 439 -9.28 -0.43 -9.36
N LEU A 440 -9.32 0.58 -8.49
CA LEU A 440 -8.33 0.75 -7.42
C LEU A 440 -8.25 -0.49 -6.52
N TRP A 441 -9.41 -1.03 -6.13
CA TRP A 441 -9.49 -2.24 -5.30
C TRP A 441 -8.80 -3.42 -5.98
N GLU A 442 -9.12 -3.69 -7.25
CA GLU A 442 -8.57 -4.82 -7.99
C GLU A 442 -7.04 -4.75 -8.07
N GLN A 443 -6.50 -3.55 -8.29
CA GLN A 443 -5.05 -3.35 -8.32
C GLN A 443 -4.39 -3.56 -6.95
N GLU A 444 -4.97 -3.03 -5.88
CA GLU A 444 -4.42 -3.22 -4.53
C GLU A 444 -4.59 -4.67 -4.03
N LEU A 445 -5.68 -5.34 -4.43
CA LEU A 445 -5.91 -6.75 -4.15
C LEU A 445 -4.83 -7.61 -4.81
N ARG A 446 -4.55 -7.36 -6.09
CA ARG A 446 -3.49 -8.08 -6.81
C ARG A 446 -2.09 -7.86 -6.22
N LYS A 447 -1.77 -6.63 -5.83
CA LYS A 447 -0.51 -6.33 -5.11
C LYS A 447 -0.42 -7.05 -3.77
N THR A 448 -1.55 -7.39 -3.16
CA THR A 448 -1.65 -8.14 -1.91
C THR A 448 -1.53 -9.64 -2.18
N GLU A 449 -2.24 -10.18 -3.17
CA GLU A 449 -2.17 -11.58 -3.63
C GLU A 449 -0.72 -12.00 -3.96
N GLN A 450 0.05 -11.13 -4.63
CA GLN A 450 1.44 -11.38 -4.97
C GLN A 450 2.38 -11.46 -3.76
N LYS A 451 2.04 -10.80 -2.64
CA LYS A 451 2.91 -10.72 -1.45
C LYS A 451 2.54 -11.73 -0.38
N VAL A 452 1.23 -11.89 -0.20
CA VAL A 452 0.68 -12.72 0.85
C VAL A 452 0.50 -14.12 0.27
N VAL A 453 1.52 -14.95 0.38
CA VAL A 453 1.50 -16.33 -0.10
C VAL A 453 1.08 -17.33 0.98
N ARG A 454 1.08 -16.93 2.26
CA ARG A 454 0.70 -17.77 3.40
C ARG A 454 0.01 -16.92 4.47
N ILE A 455 -1.01 -17.48 5.15
CA ILE A 455 -1.71 -16.80 6.25
C ILE A 455 -0.75 -16.48 7.41
N ALA A 456 0.19 -17.39 7.71
CA ALA A 456 1.20 -17.23 8.76
C ALA A 456 2.18 -16.07 8.55
N GLN A 457 2.18 -15.41 7.38
CA GLN A 457 2.92 -14.15 7.18
C GLN A 457 2.36 -13.02 8.03
N PHE A 458 1.12 -13.13 8.53
CA PHE A 458 0.58 -12.20 9.51
C PHE A 458 0.60 -12.83 10.89
N SER A 459 0.94 -12.02 11.89
CA SER A 459 0.73 -12.40 13.28
C SER A 459 -0.76 -12.47 13.59
N SER A 460 -1.14 -13.29 14.57
CA SER A 460 -2.54 -13.41 14.98
C SER A 460 -3.17 -12.08 15.45
N PRO A 461 -2.44 -11.18 16.15
CA PRO A 461 -2.91 -9.82 16.43
C PRO A 461 -3.19 -8.98 15.19
N GLU A 462 -2.35 -9.08 14.15
CA GLU A 462 -2.59 -8.38 12.88
C GLU A 462 -3.87 -8.88 12.22
N LEU A 463 -4.04 -10.21 12.13
CA LEU A 463 -5.23 -10.84 11.52
C LEU A 463 -6.53 -10.43 12.23
N ILE A 464 -6.57 -10.46 13.58
CA ILE A 464 -7.77 -10.06 14.32
C ILE A 464 -8.03 -8.55 14.22
N SER A 465 -6.99 -7.72 14.12
CA SER A 465 -7.13 -6.28 13.92
C SER A 465 -7.73 -5.95 12.55
N MET A 466 -7.21 -6.58 11.49
CA MET A 466 -7.75 -6.44 10.12
C MET A 466 -9.22 -6.84 10.08
N LEU A 467 -9.56 -8.01 10.66
CA LEU A 467 -10.95 -8.46 10.76
C LEU A 467 -11.81 -7.47 11.54
N SER A 468 -11.35 -6.97 12.68
CA SER A 468 -12.11 -6.03 13.51
C SER A 468 -12.41 -4.71 12.78
N ARG A 469 -11.45 -4.18 12.00
CA ARG A 469 -11.65 -3.00 11.15
C ARG A 469 -12.67 -3.29 10.05
N THR A 470 -12.59 -4.44 9.40
CA THR A 470 -13.58 -4.85 8.40
C THR A 470 -14.97 -4.99 9.01
N LEU A 471 -15.13 -5.59 10.19
CA LEU A 471 -16.41 -5.67 10.89
C LEU A 471 -16.99 -4.27 11.17
N ALA A 472 -16.15 -3.31 11.56
CA ALA A 472 -16.56 -1.93 11.77
C ALA A 472 -17.09 -1.30 10.47
N ALA A 473 -16.42 -1.54 9.34
CA ALA A 473 -16.85 -1.09 8.02
C ALA A 473 -18.24 -1.63 7.62
N PHE A 474 -18.60 -2.84 8.06
CA PHE A 474 -19.93 -3.43 7.87
C PHE A 474 -20.94 -3.04 8.97
N GLN A 475 -20.61 -2.03 9.77
CA GLN A 475 -21.46 -1.49 10.85
C GLN A 475 -21.88 -2.56 11.85
N VAL A 476 -20.98 -3.50 12.15
CA VAL A 476 -21.16 -4.47 13.23
C VAL A 476 -21.02 -3.73 14.57
N LYS A 477 -21.93 -4.00 15.50
CA LYS A 477 -22.03 -3.24 16.75
C LYS A 477 -21.16 -3.85 17.85
N GLU A 478 -20.76 -3.00 18.81
CA GLU A 478 -20.09 -3.39 20.06
C GLU A 478 -18.80 -4.18 19.85
N ILE A 479 -18.01 -3.82 18.83
CA ILE A 479 -16.69 -4.43 18.61
C ILE A 479 -15.77 -4.01 19.78
N ARG A 480 -15.29 -4.97 20.56
CA ARG A 480 -14.36 -4.75 21.68
C ARG A 480 -13.12 -5.63 21.51
N PRO A 481 -11.91 -5.06 21.47
CA PRO A 481 -10.67 -5.83 21.41
C PRO A 481 -10.42 -6.52 22.76
N LYS A 482 -9.50 -7.49 22.76
CA LYS A 482 -8.98 -8.15 23.96
C LYS A 482 -10.08 -8.84 24.78
N LEU A 483 -10.78 -9.79 24.14
CA LEU A 483 -11.76 -10.65 24.82
C LEU A 483 -11.08 -11.55 25.85
N LEU A 484 -9.95 -12.15 25.47
CA LEU A 484 -9.12 -12.94 26.36
C LEU A 484 -8.38 -12.03 27.34
N SER A 485 -8.27 -12.46 28.59
CA SER A 485 -7.68 -11.65 29.67
C SER A 485 -6.17 -11.86 29.83
N SER A 486 -5.58 -12.85 29.17
CA SER A 486 -4.17 -13.16 29.37
C SER A 486 -3.24 -12.17 28.67
N LYS A 487 -2.11 -11.89 29.30
CA LYS A 487 -1.11 -10.92 28.79
C LYS A 487 -0.61 -11.28 27.38
N ILE A 488 -0.57 -12.57 27.05
CA ILE A 488 -0.03 -13.07 25.79
C ILE A 488 -1.11 -13.13 24.71
N TYR A 489 -2.30 -13.66 25.01
CA TYR A 489 -3.33 -13.94 24.00
C TYR A 489 -4.48 -12.92 23.96
N ALA A 490 -4.46 -11.90 24.82
CA ALA A 490 -5.46 -10.82 24.77
C ALA A 490 -5.56 -10.22 23.36
N SER A 491 -4.43 -9.86 22.75
CA SER A 491 -4.38 -9.26 21.42
C SER A 491 -4.81 -10.21 20.29
N TYR A 492 -5.05 -11.49 20.55
CA TYR A 492 -5.47 -12.50 19.55
C TYR A 492 -7.00 -12.54 19.40
N SER A 493 -7.71 -11.70 20.14
CA SER A 493 -9.15 -11.85 20.32
C SER A 493 -9.89 -10.53 20.33
N CYS A 494 -11.14 -10.57 19.90
CA CYS A 494 -12.09 -9.48 20.04
C CYS A 494 -13.50 -10.07 20.27
N SER A 495 -14.49 -9.20 20.43
CA SER A 495 -15.89 -9.61 20.51
C SER A 495 -16.77 -8.60 19.82
N TYR A 496 -17.94 -9.04 19.36
CA TYR A 496 -18.95 -8.18 18.76
C TYR A 496 -20.36 -8.64 19.13
N ARG A 497 -21.38 -7.81 18.86
CA ARG A 497 -22.78 -8.18 19.02
C ARG A 497 -23.38 -8.62 17.68
N ASP A 498 -23.82 -9.86 17.61
CA ASP A 498 -24.52 -10.43 16.44
C ASP A 498 -25.90 -9.76 16.30
N LYS A 499 -26.18 -9.18 15.13
CA LYS A 499 -27.44 -8.48 14.86
C LYS A 499 -28.64 -9.42 14.86
N LYS A 500 -28.50 -10.62 14.31
CA LYS A 500 -29.57 -11.61 14.12
C LYS A 500 -29.93 -12.27 15.45
N ARG A 501 -28.92 -12.59 16.26
CA ARG A 501 -29.08 -13.37 17.50
C ARG A 501 -29.07 -12.54 18.77
N GLN A 502 -28.75 -11.23 18.69
CA GLN A 502 -28.59 -10.32 19.83
C GLN A 502 -27.62 -10.83 20.92
N GLN A 503 -26.69 -11.70 20.54
CA GLN A 503 -25.72 -12.32 21.43
C GLN A 503 -24.33 -11.74 21.21
N LYS A 504 -23.52 -11.71 22.27
CA LYS A 504 -22.10 -11.39 22.20
C LYS A 504 -21.33 -12.60 21.72
N VAL A 505 -20.72 -12.45 20.54
CA VAL A 505 -19.84 -13.43 19.92
C VAL A 505 -18.41 -13.06 20.23
N GLY A 506 -17.64 -14.01 20.74
CA GLY A 506 -16.20 -13.90 20.88
C GLY A 506 -15.49 -14.42 19.64
N LEU A 507 -14.47 -13.72 19.18
CA LEU A 507 -13.59 -14.14 18.10
C LEU A 507 -12.18 -14.33 18.65
N VAL A 508 -11.56 -15.47 18.32
CA VAL A 508 -10.15 -15.76 18.60
C VAL A 508 -9.51 -16.22 17.32
N TRP A 509 -8.49 -15.50 16.84
CA TRP A 509 -7.71 -15.91 15.67
C TRP A 509 -6.33 -16.38 16.14
N ALA A 510 -5.91 -17.58 15.73
CA ALA A 510 -4.57 -18.06 16.05
C ALA A 510 -3.95 -18.98 15.01
N GLU A 511 -2.77 -18.60 14.53
CA GLU A 511 -2.01 -19.32 13.49
C GLU A 511 -0.64 -19.80 13.98
N THR A 512 -0.45 -19.95 15.30
CA THR A 512 0.80 -20.52 15.83
C THR A 512 0.89 -22.02 15.53
N SER A 513 2.06 -22.45 15.05
CA SER A 513 2.40 -23.86 14.82
C SER A 513 2.66 -24.62 16.14
N ASN A 514 3.05 -23.88 17.19
CA ASN A 514 3.46 -24.43 18.48
C ASN A 514 2.26 -24.97 19.29
N MET A 515 2.23 -26.29 19.48
CA MET A 515 1.14 -26.97 20.20
C MET A 515 1.06 -26.64 21.70
N LYS A 516 2.16 -26.19 22.33
CA LYS A 516 2.11 -25.69 23.73
C LYS A 516 1.41 -24.34 23.79
N SER A 517 1.75 -23.43 22.88
CA SER A 517 1.08 -22.13 22.75
C SER A 517 -0.41 -22.32 22.44
N PHE A 518 -0.73 -23.24 21.52
CA PHE A 518 -2.11 -23.60 21.22
C PHE A 518 -2.87 -24.11 22.44
N PHE A 519 -2.25 -24.97 23.26
CA PHE A 519 -2.86 -25.45 24.51
C PHE A 519 -3.16 -24.30 25.49
N HIS A 520 -2.21 -23.42 25.76
CA HIS A 520 -2.42 -22.31 26.70
C HIS A 520 -3.51 -21.35 26.23
N MET A 521 -3.58 -21.08 24.93
CA MET A 521 -4.67 -20.30 24.36
C MET A 521 -6.04 -20.98 24.49
N MET A 522 -6.13 -22.28 24.21
CA MET A 522 -7.37 -23.04 24.40
C MET A 522 -7.82 -23.05 25.88
N ASP A 523 -6.87 -23.12 26.82
CA ASP A 523 -7.14 -23.04 28.25
C ASP A 523 -7.69 -21.67 28.66
N ASP A 524 -7.19 -20.59 28.06
CA ASP A 524 -7.74 -19.24 28.25
C ASP A 524 -9.14 -19.09 27.65
N CYS A 525 -9.37 -19.62 26.45
CA CYS A 525 -10.71 -19.69 25.85
C CYS A 525 -11.70 -20.41 26.78
N ARG A 526 -11.29 -21.53 27.40
CA ARG A 526 -12.10 -22.25 28.37
C ARG A 526 -12.45 -21.36 29.57
N LYS A 527 -11.44 -20.74 30.20
CA LYS A 527 -11.63 -19.87 31.38
C LYS A 527 -12.58 -18.71 31.10
N GLU A 528 -12.46 -18.04 29.95
CA GLU A 528 -13.35 -16.92 29.60
C GLU A 528 -14.76 -17.37 29.23
N THR A 529 -14.91 -18.56 28.64
CA THR A 529 -16.22 -19.15 28.37
C THR A 529 -16.93 -19.55 29.68
N GLU A 530 -16.20 -20.11 30.65
CA GLU A 530 -16.71 -20.46 31.99
C GLU A 530 -17.17 -19.21 32.78
N LYS A 531 -16.49 -18.08 32.59
CA LYS A 531 -16.89 -16.77 33.15
C LYS A 531 -18.10 -16.13 32.45
N GLY A 532 -18.58 -16.70 31.34
CA GLY A 532 -19.73 -16.17 30.59
C GLY A 532 -19.44 -14.86 29.85
N VAL A 533 -18.19 -14.59 29.46
CA VAL A 533 -17.79 -13.32 28.84
C VAL A 533 -18.36 -13.14 27.42
N CYS A 534 -18.75 -14.24 26.77
CA CYS A 534 -19.50 -14.30 25.51
C CYS A 534 -20.46 -15.49 25.51
N GLN A 535 -21.51 -15.44 24.67
CA GLN A 535 -22.49 -16.52 24.56
C GLN A 535 -22.09 -17.56 23.51
N ALA A 536 -21.34 -17.16 22.49
CA ALA A 536 -20.76 -18.01 21.47
C ALA A 536 -19.30 -17.62 21.25
N LEU A 537 -18.44 -18.59 20.99
CA LEU A 537 -17.02 -18.40 20.75
C LEU A 537 -16.63 -19.01 19.40
N TYR A 538 -16.02 -18.22 18.53
CA TYR A 538 -15.52 -18.67 17.25
C TYR A 538 -14.00 -18.67 17.23
N LEU A 539 -13.43 -19.81 16.86
CA LEU A 539 -12.01 -19.96 16.57
C LEU A 539 -11.81 -19.78 15.06
N ILE A 540 -10.90 -18.89 14.68
CA ILE A 540 -10.44 -18.73 13.30
C ILE A 540 -9.01 -19.26 13.23
N ARG A 541 -8.80 -20.35 12.49
CA ARG A 541 -7.50 -21.01 12.41
C ARG A 541 -7.36 -21.89 11.17
N ALA A 542 -6.29 -21.69 10.39
CA ALA A 542 -5.92 -22.59 9.29
C ALA A 542 -4.94 -23.68 9.74
N GLU A 543 -4.09 -23.37 10.73
CA GLU A 543 -3.13 -24.32 11.27
C GLU A 543 -3.75 -25.56 11.93
N LYS A 544 -2.99 -26.66 11.95
CA LYS A 544 -3.46 -27.93 12.52
C LYS A 544 -3.82 -27.77 14.01
N THR A 545 -4.89 -28.43 14.47
CA THR A 545 -5.34 -28.41 15.88
C THR A 545 -4.71 -29.49 16.75
N GLY A 546 -3.61 -30.11 16.27
CA GLY A 546 -2.92 -31.20 16.95
C GLY A 546 -3.60 -32.57 16.77
N LYS A 547 -3.05 -33.60 17.44
CA LYS A 547 -3.57 -34.98 17.42
C LYS A 547 -4.33 -35.30 18.72
N ALA A 548 -5.15 -36.35 18.70
CA ALA A 548 -5.95 -36.83 19.85
C ALA A 548 -5.25 -36.87 21.23
N PRO A 549 -3.98 -37.29 21.38
CA PRO A 549 -3.34 -37.30 22.69
C PRO A 549 -3.00 -35.91 23.24
N ASN A 550 -2.92 -34.88 22.39
CA ASN A 550 -2.49 -33.54 22.79
C ASN A 550 -3.53 -32.88 23.70
N GLN A 551 -3.11 -32.32 24.83
CA GLN A 551 -4.02 -31.65 25.76
C GLN A 551 -4.76 -30.46 25.11
N GLY A 552 -4.08 -29.70 24.24
CA GLY A 552 -4.70 -28.61 23.48
C GLY A 552 -5.81 -29.11 22.56
N HIS A 553 -5.62 -30.25 21.91
CA HIS A 553 -6.63 -30.87 21.04
C HIS A 553 -7.86 -31.32 21.83
N LYS A 554 -7.67 -31.88 23.04
CA LYS A 554 -8.78 -32.25 23.92
C LYS A 554 -9.62 -31.05 24.37
N LEU A 555 -8.98 -29.92 24.68
CA LEU A 555 -9.70 -28.68 24.99
C LEU A 555 -10.44 -28.14 23.76
N TYR A 556 -9.79 -28.17 22.60
CA TYR A 556 -10.41 -27.79 21.33
C TYR A 556 -11.68 -28.62 21.05
N GLN A 557 -11.63 -29.95 21.19
CA GLN A 557 -12.80 -30.81 21.01
C GLN A 557 -13.96 -30.39 21.92
N LYS A 558 -13.70 -30.24 23.22
CA LYS A 558 -14.72 -29.82 24.19
C LYS A 558 -15.33 -28.47 23.86
N LEU A 559 -14.51 -27.50 23.45
CA LEU A 559 -14.94 -26.12 23.22
C LEU A 559 -15.61 -25.91 21.86
N PHE A 560 -15.20 -26.61 20.80
CA PHE A 560 -15.61 -26.27 19.42
C PHE A 560 -16.25 -27.43 18.66
N VAL A 561 -16.15 -28.67 19.17
CA VAL A 561 -16.81 -29.85 18.57
C VAL A 561 -18.00 -30.27 19.42
N ASP A 562 -17.81 -30.39 20.73
CA ASP A 562 -18.85 -30.85 21.67
C ASP A 562 -19.82 -29.74 22.07
N THR A 563 -19.55 -28.48 21.71
CA THR A 563 -20.34 -27.30 22.08
C THR A 563 -20.97 -26.66 20.83
N PRO A 564 -22.27 -26.90 20.54
CA PRO A 564 -22.90 -26.53 19.28
C PRO A 564 -22.96 -25.03 18.95
N ARG A 565 -22.88 -24.17 19.98
CA ARG A 565 -22.91 -22.71 19.84
C ARG A 565 -21.55 -22.11 19.45
N ASN A 566 -20.48 -22.88 19.59
CA ASN A 566 -19.14 -22.47 19.24
C ASN A 566 -18.80 -23.02 17.86
N GLN A 567 -17.96 -22.30 17.12
CA GLN A 567 -17.63 -22.65 15.74
C GLN A 567 -16.14 -22.56 15.51
N HIS A 568 -15.62 -23.49 14.72
CA HIS A 568 -14.28 -23.36 14.14
C HIS A 568 -14.43 -23.00 12.67
N ILE A 569 -13.83 -21.89 12.26
CA ILE A 569 -13.79 -21.42 10.88
C ILE A 569 -12.36 -21.53 10.39
N GLN A 570 -12.17 -22.24 9.29
CA GLN A 570 -10.88 -22.35 8.63
C GLN A 570 -10.78 -21.24 7.58
N PRO A 571 -9.97 -20.19 7.80
CA PRO A 571 -9.82 -19.13 6.82
C PRO A 571 -9.05 -19.66 5.60
N ASP A 572 -9.46 -19.21 4.43
CA ASP A 572 -8.69 -19.37 3.19
C ASP A 572 -7.77 -18.16 2.96
N LEU A 573 -6.80 -18.33 2.07
CA LEU A 573 -5.80 -17.29 1.78
C LEU A 573 -6.43 -16.07 1.08
N GLU A 574 -7.44 -16.27 0.24
CA GLU A 574 -8.14 -15.21 -0.49
C GLU A 574 -8.92 -14.30 0.46
N SER A 575 -9.56 -14.85 1.49
CA SER A 575 -10.18 -14.08 2.57
C SER A 575 -9.17 -13.18 3.27
N VAL A 576 -7.96 -13.67 3.54
CA VAL A 576 -6.88 -12.87 4.14
C VAL A 576 -6.40 -11.78 3.18
N HIS A 577 -6.35 -12.03 1.86
CA HIS A 577 -6.05 -11.00 0.87
C HIS A 577 -7.07 -9.86 0.89
N HIS A 578 -8.36 -10.16 0.98
CA HIS A 578 -9.40 -9.15 1.08
C HIS A 578 -9.25 -8.29 2.34
N LEU A 579 -9.05 -8.92 3.50
CA LEU A 579 -8.86 -8.21 4.77
C LEU A 579 -7.60 -7.33 4.74
N ALA A 580 -6.48 -7.86 4.27
CA ALA A 580 -5.22 -7.13 4.18
C ALA A 580 -5.30 -5.97 3.15
N THR A 581 -6.03 -6.15 2.06
CA THR A 581 -6.26 -5.10 1.05
C THR A 581 -7.06 -3.95 1.66
N TYR A 582 -8.16 -4.26 2.35
CA TYR A 582 -8.95 -3.24 3.03
C TYR A 582 -8.12 -2.49 4.09
N ASP A 583 -7.34 -3.22 4.88
CA ASP A 583 -6.49 -2.62 5.91
C ASP A 583 -5.47 -1.63 5.34
N ARG A 584 -4.84 -1.97 4.20
CA ARG A 584 -3.95 -1.05 3.47
C ARG A 584 -4.65 0.22 3.02
N LEU A 585 -5.90 0.11 2.55
CA LEU A 585 -6.70 1.27 2.15
C LEU A 585 -7.06 2.15 3.36
N VAL A 586 -7.39 1.55 4.50
CA VAL A 586 -7.62 2.29 5.76
C VAL A 586 -6.36 3.06 6.18
N ASN A 587 -5.20 2.40 6.15
CA ASN A 587 -3.93 3.07 6.48
C ASN A 587 -3.63 4.23 5.51
N ALA A 588 -3.91 4.06 4.21
CA ALA A 588 -3.77 5.13 3.21
C ALA A 588 -4.76 6.29 3.41
N VAL A 589 -5.95 6.04 3.95
CA VAL A 589 -6.91 7.11 4.34
C VAL A 589 -6.39 7.89 5.53
N HIS A 590 -5.91 7.20 6.58
CA HIS A 590 -5.36 7.89 7.75
C HIS A 590 -4.11 8.73 7.42
N ALA A 591 -3.34 8.30 6.42
CA ALA A 591 -2.22 9.08 5.88
C ALA A 591 -2.63 10.20 4.90
N GLU A 592 -3.94 10.39 4.67
CA GLU A 592 -4.51 11.35 3.71
C GLU A 592 -3.96 11.16 2.28
N GLU A 593 -3.77 9.90 1.86
CA GLU A 593 -3.20 9.54 0.57
C GLU A 593 -4.15 8.80 -0.36
N LEU A 594 -5.26 8.28 0.17
CA LEU A 594 -6.22 7.58 -0.65
C LEU A 594 -7.07 8.57 -1.46
N VAL A 595 -6.89 8.55 -2.78
CA VAL A 595 -7.65 9.38 -3.72
C VAL A 595 -8.45 8.48 -4.65
N VAL A 596 -9.73 8.77 -4.80
CA VAL A 596 -10.64 8.12 -5.76
C VAL A 596 -11.42 9.21 -6.48
N ALA A 597 -11.52 9.12 -7.80
CA ALA A 597 -12.22 10.10 -8.64
C ALA A 597 -11.81 11.57 -8.36
N GLY A 598 -10.52 11.81 -8.11
CA GLY A 598 -9.97 13.14 -7.83
C GLY A 598 -10.22 13.68 -6.40
N GLN A 599 -10.83 12.90 -5.51
CA GLN A 599 -11.12 13.30 -4.13
C GLN A 599 -10.34 12.48 -3.12
N THR A 600 -9.76 13.13 -2.11
CA THR A 600 -9.16 12.44 -0.95
C THR A 600 -10.27 11.91 -0.06
N LEU A 601 -10.26 10.60 0.18
CA LEU A 601 -11.31 9.92 0.94
C LEU A 601 -11.11 10.08 2.45
N THR A 602 -12.23 10.23 3.19
CA THR A 602 -12.26 10.00 4.63
C THR A 602 -12.54 8.53 4.95
N ILE A 603 -12.38 8.13 6.21
CA ILE A 603 -12.67 6.74 6.63
C ILE A 603 -14.15 6.39 6.40
N GLY A 604 -15.07 7.35 6.64
CA GLY A 604 -16.49 7.16 6.38
C GLY A 604 -16.82 6.99 4.90
N ASP A 605 -16.11 7.69 4.02
CA ASP A 605 -16.27 7.54 2.57
C ASP A 605 -15.76 6.17 2.11
N LEU A 606 -14.58 5.74 2.57
CA LEU A 606 -14.03 4.41 2.25
C LEU A 606 -14.95 3.28 2.73
N GLU A 607 -15.45 3.36 3.97
CA GLU A 607 -16.40 2.37 4.48
C GLU A 607 -17.71 2.33 3.67
N ALA A 608 -18.19 3.48 3.19
CA ALA A 608 -19.35 3.54 2.31
C ALA A 608 -19.07 2.86 0.96
N LEU A 609 -17.93 3.15 0.34
CA LEU A 609 -17.51 2.55 -0.92
C LEU A 609 -17.33 1.04 -0.82
N ILE A 610 -16.74 0.53 0.25
CA ILE A 610 -16.62 -0.93 0.51
C ILE A 610 -17.99 -1.61 0.52
N ARG A 611 -18.97 -1.01 1.21
CA ARG A 611 -20.33 -1.57 1.28
C ARG A 611 -21.08 -1.48 -0.06
N GLN A 612 -20.96 -0.35 -0.76
CA GLN A 612 -21.72 -0.10 -2.00
C GLN A 612 -21.14 -0.83 -3.21
N SER A 613 -19.83 -0.99 -3.28
CA SER A 613 -19.15 -1.60 -4.42
C SER A 613 -19.30 -3.13 -4.47
N GLY A 614 -19.49 -3.78 -3.32
CA GLY A 614 -19.56 -5.24 -3.23
C GLY A 614 -18.22 -5.94 -3.41
N VAL A 615 -17.09 -5.24 -3.32
CA VAL A 615 -15.75 -5.82 -3.53
C VAL A 615 -15.37 -6.89 -2.51
N MET A 616 -16.04 -6.92 -1.35
CA MET A 616 -15.81 -7.93 -0.30
C MET A 616 -16.63 -9.21 -0.50
N GLN A 617 -17.45 -9.32 -1.54
CA GLN A 617 -18.32 -10.48 -1.75
C GLN A 617 -17.53 -11.79 -1.95
N GLY A 618 -16.28 -11.72 -2.40
CA GLY A 618 -15.38 -12.89 -2.51
C GLY A 618 -14.79 -13.38 -1.18
N CYS A 619 -15.02 -12.67 -0.05
CA CYS A 619 -14.41 -13.03 1.23
C CYS A 619 -15.24 -14.11 1.96
N CYS A 620 -14.88 -15.39 1.76
CA CYS A 620 -15.54 -16.54 2.39
C CYS A 620 -15.58 -16.45 3.91
N LEU A 621 -14.52 -15.94 4.56
CA LEU A 621 -14.50 -15.75 6.02
C LEU A 621 -15.63 -14.84 6.50
N LEU A 622 -15.93 -13.75 5.78
CA LEU A 622 -17.05 -12.87 6.16
C LEU A 622 -18.41 -13.51 5.88
N GLN A 623 -18.49 -14.40 4.88
CA GLN A 623 -19.69 -15.20 4.61
C GLN A 623 -19.94 -16.22 5.73
N ASP A 624 -18.90 -16.93 6.16
CA ASP A 624 -18.95 -17.92 7.25
C ASP A 624 -19.30 -17.27 8.61
N LEU A 625 -18.83 -16.05 8.84
CA LEU A 625 -19.22 -15.22 9.99
C LEU A 625 -20.65 -14.66 9.87
N GLY A 626 -21.29 -14.79 8.71
CA GLY A 626 -22.63 -14.29 8.43
C GLY A 626 -22.74 -12.76 8.36
N ILE A 627 -21.62 -12.08 8.11
CA ILE A 627 -21.53 -10.61 8.01
C ILE A 627 -22.02 -10.13 6.65
N ILE A 628 -21.67 -10.87 5.60
CA ILE A 628 -22.14 -10.67 4.23
C ILE A 628 -22.92 -11.91 3.75
N PRO A 629 -23.81 -11.78 2.75
CA PRO A 629 -24.54 -12.92 2.20
C PRO A 629 -23.59 -13.96 1.61
N ALA A 630 -23.86 -15.24 1.84
CA ALA A 630 -23.15 -16.31 1.14
C ALA A 630 -23.50 -16.27 -0.35
N VAL A 631 -22.49 -16.28 -1.21
CA VAL A 631 -22.69 -16.38 -2.66
C VAL A 631 -22.75 -17.87 -3.01
N SER A 632 -23.84 -18.33 -3.62
CA SER A 632 -23.92 -19.72 -4.09
C SER A 632 -22.88 -19.95 -5.19
N VAL A 633 -21.90 -20.81 -4.93
CA VAL A 633 -20.82 -21.20 -5.86
C VAL A 633 -21.35 -21.71 -7.21
N SER A 634 -22.63 -22.09 -7.29
CA SER A 634 -23.26 -22.67 -8.49
C SER A 634 -23.58 -21.70 -9.63
N THR A 635 -23.32 -20.39 -9.51
CA THR A 635 -23.68 -19.40 -10.56
C THR A 635 -22.57 -18.44 -10.97
N ALA A 636 -21.37 -18.51 -10.39
CA ALA A 636 -20.25 -17.70 -10.87
C ALA A 636 -19.81 -18.23 -12.24
N LYS A 637 -20.02 -17.44 -13.30
CA LYS A 637 -19.46 -17.78 -14.61
C LYS A 637 -17.95 -17.64 -14.53
N THR A 638 -17.23 -18.43 -15.32
CA THR A 638 -15.77 -18.62 -15.28
C THR A 638 -14.92 -17.34 -15.46
N LEU A 639 -15.49 -16.15 -15.67
CA LEU A 639 -14.77 -14.88 -15.91
C LEU A 639 -15.49 -13.62 -15.38
N ASP A 640 -16.36 -13.74 -14.38
CA ASP A 640 -17.17 -12.60 -13.91
C ASP A 640 -16.31 -11.45 -13.32
N ARG A 641 -15.19 -11.76 -12.67
CA ARG A 641 -14.25 -10.77 -12.11
C ARG A 641 -13.60 -9.96 -13.22
N GLU A 642 -13.14 -10.62 -14.28
CA GLU A 642 -12.49 -10.03 -15.44
C GLU A 642 -13.47 -9.20 -16.27
N LYS A 643 -14.71 -9.68 -16.46
CA LYS A 643 -15.78 -8.93 -17.11
C LYS A 643 -16.10 -7.64 -16.38
N ALA A 644 -16.25 -7.72 -15.05
CA ALA A 644 -16.51 -6.56 -14.21
C ALA A 644 -15.36 -5.55 -14.28
N PHE A 645 -14.10 -6.02 -14.27
CA PHE A 645 -12.93 -5.15 -14.44
C PHE A 645 -12.99 -4.40 -15.78
N LEU A 646 -13.20 -5.11 -16.89
CA LEU A 646 -13.28 -4.51 -18.24
C LEU A 646 -14.34 -3.40 -18.29
N LEU A 647 -15.55 -3.69 -17.81
CA LEU A 647 -16.63 -2.70 -17.77
C LEU A 647 -16.25 -1.47 -16.93
N ASN A 648 -15.71 -1.66 -15.72
CA ASN A 648 -15.32 -0.53 -14.86
C ASN A 648 -14.19 0.30 -15.49
N PHE A 649 -13.28 -0.36 -16.23
CA PHE A 649 -12.19 0.30 -16.96
C PHE A 649 -12.73 1.20 -18.08
N VAL A 650 -13.67 0.69 -18.89
CA VAL A 650 -14.34 1.48 -19.94
C VAL A 650 -15.17 2.61 -19.33
N LYS A 651 -15.90 2.37 -18.24
CA LYS A 651 -16.65 3.41 -17.52
C LYS A 651 -15.78 4.57 -17.02
N THR A 652 -14.54 4.28 -16.62
CA THR A 652 -13.62 5.27 -16.07
C THR A 652 -12.91 6.08 -17.17
N HIS A 653 -12.60 5.44 -18.31
CA HIS A 653 -11.88 6.09 -19.41
C HIS A 653 -12.78 6.63 -20.53
N HIS A 654 -14.05 6.21 -20.60
CA HIS A 654 -15.08 6.50 -21.60
C HIS A 654 -14.76 6.03 -23.03
N LEU A 655 -13.54 6.30 -23.51
CA LEU A 655 -12.96 5.89 -24.78
C LEU A 655 -11.57 5.31 -24.53
N ILE A 656 -11.32 4.11 -25.02
CA ILE A 656 -10.06 3.43 -24.80
C ILE A 656 -9.76 2.46 -25.94
N ALA A 657 -8.50 2.40 -26.38
CA ALA A 657 -8.11 1.41 -27.39
C ALA A 657 -8.24 0.00 -26.84
N ARG A 658 -8.74 -0.92 -27.68
CA ARG A 658 -8.85 -2.34 -27.37
C ARG A 658 -7.51 -2.91 -26.90
N LYS A 659 -6.41 -2.55 -27.57
CA LYS A 659 -5.04 -2.96 -27.17
C LYS A 659 -4.69 -2.56 -25.74
N VAL A 660 -5.09 -1.37 -25.30
CA VAL A 660 -4.82 -0.89 -23.93
C VAL A 660 -5.66 -1.65 -22.91
N VAL A 661 -6.93 -1.95 -23.23
CA VAL A 661 -7.79 -2.80 -22.38
C VAL A 661 -7.19 -4.19 -22.23
N VAL A 662 -6.78 -4.81 -23.34
CA VAL A 662 -6.14 -6.14 -23.38
C VAL A 662 -4.85 -6.14 -22.55
N GLN A 663 -3.98 -5.14 -22.70
CA GLN A 663 -2.74 -5.02 -21.92
C GLN A 663 -3.00 -4.90 -20.41
N ASN A 664 -3.99 -4.09 -20.01
CA ASN A 664 -4.35 -3.94 -18.60
C ASN A 664 -4.95 -5.24 -18.03
N LEU A 665 -5.81 -5.92 -18.81
CA LEU A 665 -6.35 -7.24 -18.44
C LEU A 665 -5.24 -8.27 -18.27
N PHE A 666 -4.25 -8.36 -19.17
CA PHE A 666 -3.14 -9.30 -19.00
C PHE A 666 -2.24 -8.98 -17.81
N SER A 667 -2.01 -7.68 -17.53
CA SER A 667 -1.25 -7.26 -16.36
C SER A 667 -1.93 -7.71 -15.06
N LEU A 668 -3.26 -7.59 -15.00
CA LEU A 668 -4.05 -7.91 -13.81
C LEU A 668 -4.57 -9.36 -13.76
N PHE A 669 -4.57 -10.07 -14.89
CA PHE A 669 -5.04 -11.46 -15.01
C PHE A 669 -4.15 -12.24 -16.01
N PRO A 670 -2.91 -12.61 -15.64
CA PRO A 670 -1.95 -13.26 -16.56
C PRO A 670 -2.35 -14.65 -17.03
N LYS A 671 -3.34 -15.26 -16.38
CA LYS A 671 -3.88 -16.58 -16.76
C LYS A 671 -4.94 -16.48 -17.86
N LEU A 672 -5.42 -15.26 -18.14
CA LEU A 672 -6.40 -14.99 -19.17
C LEU A 672 -5.77 -15.27 -20.54
N LYS A 673 -6.59 -15.71 -21.49
CA LYS A 673 -6.18 -15.93 -22.89
C LYS A 673 -6.87 -14.93 -23.82
N ASP A 674 -6.30 -14.69 -25.00
CA ASP A 674 -6.85 -13.75 -25.99
C ASP A 674 -8.30 -14.08 -26.40
N ASP A 675 -8.61 -15.36 -26.60
CA ASP A 675 -9.95 -15.84 -26.94
C ASP A 675 -10.97 -15.51 -25.84
N GLN A 676 -10.59 -15.68 -24.58
CA GLN A 676 -11.41 -15.33 -23.43
C GLN A 676 -11.67 -13.82 -23.35
N ILE A 677 -10.66 -12.97 -23.62
CA ILE A 677 -10.83 -11.51 -23.66
C ILE A 677 -11.81 -11.12 -24.78
N GLN A 678 -11.68 -11.75 -25.94
CA GLN A 678 -12.60 -11.50 -27.04
C GLN A 678 -14.05 -11.88 -26.67
N THR A 679 -14.25 -13.00 -25.99
CA THR A 679 -15.58 -13.37 -25.46
C THR A 679 -16.11 -12.33 -24.48
N LEU A 680 -15.27 -11.84 -23.55
CA LEU A 680 -15.67 -10.82 -22.58
C LEU A 680 -16.11 -9.51 -23.23
N ILE A 681 -15.36 -9.04 -24.24
CA ILE A 681 -15.73 -7.84 -25.02
C ILE A 681 -17.05 -8.09 -25.75
N GLN A 682 -17.18 -9.22 -26.44
CA GLN A 682 -18.39 -9.54 -27.21
C GLN A 682 -19.62 -9.65 -26.30
N ASP A 683 -19.50 -10.27 -25.13
CA ASP A 683 -20.57 -10.39 -24.15
C ASP A 683 -21.06 -9.01 -23.69
N LEU A 684 -20.13 -8.07 -23.44
CA LEU A 684 -20.49 -6.72 -23.02
C LEU A 684 -21.09 -5.88 -24.16
N CYS A 685 -20.68 -6.11 -25.41
CA CYS A 685 -21.33 -5.53 -26.59
C CYS A 685 -22.77 -6.06 -26.75
N GLN A 686 -22.97 -7.38 -26.58
CA GLN A 686 -24.29 -8.02 -26.63
C GLN A 686 -25.21 -7.54 -25.50
N GLU A 687 -24.65 -7.25 -24.32
CA GLU A 687 -25.37 -6.67 -23.19
C GLU A 687 -25.62 -5.15 -23.34
N HIS A 688 -25.21 -4.55 -24.47
CA HIS A 688 -25.32 -3.11 -24.75
C HIS A 688 -24.67 -2.20 -23.69
N GLN A 689 -23.60 -2.67 -23.06
CA GLN A 689 -22.86 -1.89 -22.06
C GLN A 689 -21.67 -1.15 -22.66
N ILE A 690 -21.06 -1.71 -23.70
CA ILE A 690 -19.96 -1.11 -24.47
C ILE A 690 -20.22 -1.25 -25.97
N ASP A 691 -19.53 -0.45 -26.77
CA ASP A 691 -19.59 -0.49 -28.24
C ASP A 691 -18.18 -0.33 -28.84
N ILE A 692 -18.01 -0.75 -30.10
CA ILE A 692 -16.75 -0.64 -30.85
C ILE A 692 -16.97 0.35 -32.00
N LEU A 693 -16.34 1.52 -31.93
CA LEU A 693 -16.60 2.63 -32.86
C LEU A 693 -16.12 2.36 -34.30
N ASP A 694 -15.16 1.45 -34.49
CA ASP A 694 -14.65 1.08 -35.81
C ASP A 694 -14.40 -0.44 -35.85
N GLU A 695 -15.45 -1.21 -36.13
CA GLU A 695 -15.37 -2.67 -36.24
C GLU A 695 -14.50 -3.14 -37.41
N THR A 696 -14.28 -2.28 -38.40
CA THR A 696 -13.52 -2.59 -39.63
C THR A 696 -12.01 -2.41 -39.48
N ALA A 697 -11.58 -1.65 -38.47
CA ALA A 697 -10.17 -1.47 -38.16
C ALA A 697 -9.52 -2.77 -37.61
N PRO A 698 -8.19 -2.95 -37.80
CA PRO A 698 -7.44 -4.02 -37.14
C PRO A 698 -7.68 -4.00 -35.62
N LEU A 699 -7.71 -5.18 -34.99
CA LEU A 699 -8.02 -5.32 -33.55
C LEU A 699 -7.20 -4.41 -32.63
N GLU A 700 -5.96 -4.08 -33.02
CA GLU A 700 -5.07 -3.20 -32.28
C GLU A 700 -5.45 -1.71 -32.33
N GLU A 701 -6.22 -1.31 -33.34
CA GLU A 701 -6.65 0.08 -33.60
C GLU A 701 -8.09 0.35 -33.20
N GLN A 702 -8.86 -0.71 -32.91
CA GLN A 702 -10.25 -0.62 -32.46
C GLN A 702 -10.37 0.19 -31.15
N ILE A 703 -11.38 1.04 -31.07
CA ILE A 703 -11.70 1.85 -29.89
C ILE A 703 -12.98 1.31 -29.26
N ILE A 704 -12.91 1.03 -27.97
CA ILE A 704 -14.04 0.62 -27.13
C ILE A 704 -14.59 1.86 -26.44
N CYS A 705 -15.90 2.04 -26.47
CA CYS A 705 -16.60 3.13 -25.80
C CYS A 705 -17.77 2.64 -24.94
N LEU A 706 -18.20 3.46 -23.98
CA LEU A 706 -19.40 3.19 -23.21
C LEU A 706 -20.65 3.53 -24.03
N VAL A 707 -21.65 2.65 -24.06
CA VAL A 707 -22.96 2.97 -24.65
C VAL A 707 -23.68 3.98 -23.73
N PRO A 708 -24.16 5.13 -24.24
CA PRO A 708 -24.93 6.07 -23.44
C PRO A 708 -26.24 5.44 -23.00
N VAL A 709 -26.49 5.36 -21.69
CA VAL A 709 -27.81 4.96 -21.18
C VAL A 709 -28.80 6.04 -21.58
N LYS A 710 -29.73 5.74 -22.50
CA LYS A 710 -30.83 6.65 -22.82
C LYS A 710 -31.59 6.95 -21.52
N PRO A 711 -31.78 8.21 -21.12
CA PRO A 711 -32.64 8.51 -19.98
C PRO A 711 -34.04 8.00 -20.31
N SER A 712 -34.58 7.13 -19.45
CA SER A 712 -35.97 6.70 -19.50
C SER A 712 -36.84 7.96 -19.41
N GLY A 713 -37.57 8.26 -20.48
CA GLY A 713 -38.53 9.36 -20.54
C GLY A 713 -39.71 9.19 -19.59
#